data_AF-A0A0C9UWF2-F1
#
_entry.id   AF-A0A0C9UWF2-F1
#
_cell.length_a   1.000
_cell.length_b   1.000
_cell.length_c   1.000
_cell.angle_alpha   90.00
_cell.angle_beta   90.00
_cell.angle_gamma   90.00
#
_symmetry.space_group_name_H-M   'P 1'
#
loop_
_entity.id
_entity.type
_entity.pdbx_description
1 polymer ?
#
loop_
_entity_poly.entity_id
_entity_poly.type
_entity_poly.pdbx_seq_one_letter_code
_entity_poly.pdbx_strand_id
1 'polypeptide(L)'
;MITKTTSSDLTFNPEIVPNRQPRSIWKDLLCSLVTIGLIFGLLIGITTISKKIDPVVHPHRRLYATPDQIMQPSQVVKPLIDEKQTFDIAVTVWIRDGTITASNGTDVLEVENEKSAKNNSVSTILEEINDFGSTFLKGMKDSVTALPKEILLFSEVLFRGVTLKDKRVKKVNLEIPISLFQSTNLSHYDLRAGFALIPNSPSPLDYAVNYSSWMPPAVEIPPLFPPNQSISLRERIINAYGINVPLIEFHPMKSLCIDSNRLDTMESEELEDDFGADAPSNRLVFDLFGGFDAYVVKIPKGESVLSKHPYVVTRSYIQVADFTHPLNRKEFNTAHNDLKRHSTATCRIRLNKKPYWRSCSRFRNRGFKRVGNWENQIKLGIPDASKDGNRTAYVYAPYLHSVPNAYGPKDLVPIPVNREKCHAAQSKVSDTITVPWSISYSGRSAAKMLLGESIIKDNPVDPSATEREKALAQYQKEHRDAMFHGHWHNEEYHPRRVLVLNSAYHIFFYASWFVGLIYWYTRTSTVGISRSGMLLTSSSTLVAYMAIISRVYKSKAILDATLEAFTEGLLLLPGSILTLKTVLRLEWRWAYGCIPALQRLPPSHKERASERLDARLSMQNRLLIIIFIIGLYRVFSVEDWQVIPTIGIPPDDSNNSHWLSKVSDLISSPI
;
A
#
# COMPACT_ATOMS: atom_id res chain seq x y z
N MET A 1 -12.71 -31.83 -97.66
CA MET A 1 -11.44 -31.81 -96.91
C MET A 1 -11.77 -31.43 -95.47
N ILE A 2 -11.87 -32.43 -94.59
CA ILE A 2 -12.31 -32.25 -93.19
C ILE A 2 -11.05 -32.29 -92.32
N THR A 3 -10.72 -31.18 -91.67
CA THR A 3 -9.60 -31.08 -90.74
C THR A 3 -10.03 -31.53 -89.35
N LYS A 4 -9.43 -32.63 -88.88
CA LYS A 4 -9.50 -33.13 -87.50
C LYS A 4 -8.75 -32.19 -86.57
N THR A 5 -9.46 -31.52 -85.67
CA THR A 5 -8.89 -30.93 -84.46
C THR A 5 -8.68 -32.02 -83.42
N THR A 6 -7.42 -32.31 -83.11
CA THR A 6 -7.01 -33.20 -82.02
C THR A 6 -7.29 -32.55 -80.67
N SER A 7 -8.27 -33.09 -79.97
CA SER A 7 -8.50 -32.90 -78.54
C SER A 7 -7.31 -33.47 -77.77
N SER A 8 -6.45 -32.61 -77.24
CA SER A 8 -5.47 -33.01 -76.23
C SER A 8 -6.20 -33.17 -74.89
N ASP A 9 -6.47 -34.42 -74.52
CA ASP A 9 -6.88 -34.78 -73.16
C ASP A 9 -5.81 -34.33 -72.17
N LEU A 10 -6.07 -33.19 -71.52
CA LEU A 10 -5.46 -32.85 -70.24
C LEU A 10 -6.00 -33.84 -69.22
N THR A 11 -5.31 -34.96 -69.06
CA THR A 11 -5.48 -35.88 -67.94
C THR A 11 -5.13 -35.12 -66.65
N PHE A 12 -6.14 -34.49 -66.07
CA PHE A 12 -6.09 -33.98 -64.70
C PHE A 12 -5.84 -35.18 -63.80
N ASN A 13 -4.59 -35.39 -63.40
CA ASN A 13 -4.19 -36.44 -62.49
C ASN A 13 -4.61 -35.99 -61.07
N PRO A 14 -5.72 -36.52 -60.50
CA PRO A 14 -6.29 -36.00 -59.25
C PRO A 14 -5.56 -36.54 -57.99
N GLU A 15 -4.51 -37.33 -58.17
CA GLU A 15 -3.89 -38.11 -57.09
C GLU A 15 -2.82 -37.40 -56.27
N ILE A 16 -2.40 -36.18 -56.63
CA ILE A 16 -1.42 -35.42 -55.83
C ILE A 16 -2.08 -34.17 -55.25
N VAL A 17 -3.16 -34.37 -54.48
CA VAL A 17 -3.43 -33.40 -53.42
C VAL A 17 -2.40 -33.70 -52.35
N PRO A 18 -1.39 -32.82 -52.09
CA PRO A 18 -0.40 -33.07 -51.06
C PRO A 18 -1.15 -33.27 -49.74
N ASN A 19 -1.22 -34.51 -49.31
CA ASN A 19 -1.82 -34.88 -48.04
C ASN A 19 -1.00 -34.12 -47.00
N ARG A 20 -1.60 -33.10 -46.35
CA ARG A 20 -0.91 -32.25 -45.39
C ARG A 20 -0.35 -33.19 -44.33
N GLN A 21 0.94 -33.51 -44.39
CA GLN A 21 1.51 -34.51 -43.51
C GLN A 21 1.25 -34.08 -42.07
N PRO A 22 0.78 -35.00 -41.20
CA PRO A 22 0.60 -34.71 -39.79
C PRO A 22 1.93 -34.14 -39.28
N ARG A 23 1.83 -32.99 -38.62
CA ARG A 23 2.98 -32.22 -38.19
C ARG A 23 3.88 -33.12 -37.32
N SER A 24 5.16 -33.19 -37.72
CA SER A 24 6.25 -33.97 -37.09
C SER A 24 6.19 -34.01 -35.56
N ILE A 25 6.44 -35.21 -35.00
CA ILE A 25 6.63 -35.59 -33.60
C ILE A 25 7.53 -34.59 -32.82
N TRP A 26 8.43 -33.88 -33.50
CA TRP A 26 9.23 -32.80 -32.93
C TRP A 26 8.42 -31.62 -32.36
N LYS A 27 7.16 -31.44 -32.80
CA LYS A 27 6.27 -30.38 -32.31
C LYS A 27 5.58 -30.75 -31.01
N ASP A 28 5.27 -32.02 -30.81
CA ASP A 28 4.84 -32.55 -29.51
C ASP A 28 6.01 -32.54 -28.52
N LEU A 29 7.23 -32.77 -29.01
CA LEU A 29 8.45 -32.67 -28.22
C LEU A 29 8.78 -31.21 -27.82
N LEU A 30 8.49 -30.23 -28.68
CA LEU A 30 8.61 -28.81 -28.32
C LEU A 30 7.55 -28.40 -27.29
N CYS A 31 6.32 -28.86 -27.45
CA CYS A 31 5.25 -28.59 -26.48
C CYS A 31 5.57 -29.23 -25.13
N SER A 32 6.09 -30.47 -25.12
CA SER A 32 6.53 -31.15 -23.90
C SER A 32 7.72 -30.43 -23.26
N LEU A 33 8.71 -29.98 -24.05
CA LEU A 33 9.84 -29.17 -23.55
C LEU A 33 9.40 -27.84 -22.96
N VAL A 34 8.41 -27.16 -23.53
CA VAL A 34 7.84 -25.92 -22.95
C VAL A 34 7.12 -26.22 -21.64
N THR A 35 6.32 -27.29 -21.58
CA THR A 35 5.66 -27.69 -20.33
C THR A 35 6.65 -28.13 -19.25
N ILE A 36 7.70 -28.86 -19.61
CA ILE A 36 8.79 -29.26 -18.70
C ILE A 36 9.57 -28.02 -18.25
N GLY A 37 9.86 -27.10 -19.16
CA GLY A 37 10.52 -25.83 -18.85
C GLY A 37 9.68 -24.97 -17.90
N LEU A 38 8.36 -24.97 -18.05
CA LEU A 38 7.44 -24.30 -17.11
C LEU A 38 7.43 -24.98 -15.75
N ILE A 39 7.31 -26.31 -15.68
CA ILE A 39 7.35 -27.06 -14.41
C ILE A 39 8.70 -26.84 -13.71
N PHE A 40 9.80 -26.92 -14.46
CA PHE A 40 11.15 -26.70 -13.93
C PHE A 40 11.33 -25.24 -13.49
N GLY A 41 10.82 -24.27 -14.26
CA GLY A 41 10.78 -22.86 -13.87
C GLY A 41 9.95 -22.63 -12.60
N LEU A 42 8.84 -23.34 -12.44
CA LEU A 42 7.98 -23.28 -11.25
C LEU A 42 8.69 -23.91 -10.03
N LEU A 43 9.39 -25.03 -10.21
CA LEU A 43 10.21 -25.67 -9.18
C LEU A 43 11.43 -24.81 -8.76
N ILE A 44 12.15 -24.21 -9.71
CA ILE A 44 13.20 -23.22 -9.42
C ILE A 44 12.57 -22.02 -8.71
N GLY A 45 11.41 -21.56 -9.16
CA GLY A 45 10.64 -20.51 -8.50
C GLY A 45 10.34 -20.85 -7.04
N ILE A 46 9.76 -22.01 -6.76
CA ILE A 46 9.44 -22.47 -5.40
C ILE A 46 10.70 -22.59 -4.55
N THR A 47 11.80 -23.14 -5.07
CA THR A 47 13.05 -23.31 -4.32
C THR A 47 13.81 -22.00 -4.07
N THR A 48 13.76 -21.06 -5.02
CA THR A 48 14.33 -19.71 -4.83
C THR A 48 13.47 -18.88 -3.88
N ILE A 49 12.15 -19.03 -3.94
CA ILE A 49 11.21 -18.43 -2.99
C ILE A 49 11.45 -19.02 -1.60
N SER A 50 11.55 -20.34 -1.44
CA SER A 50 11.72 -20.98 -0.11
C SER A 50 13.00 -20.56 0.60
N LYS A 51 14.13 -20.42 -0.11
CA LYS A 51 15.37 -19.87 0.46
C LYS A 51 15.23 -18.40 0.88
N LYS A 52 14.33 -17.64 0.25
CA LYS A 52 14.02 -16.25 0.61
C LYS A 52 12.91 -16.12 1.65
N ILE A 53 12.17 -17.19 1.96
CA ILE A 53 11.09 -17.19 2.96
C ILE A 53 11.65 -17.08 4.38
N ASP A 54 12.71 -17.80 4.75
CA ASP A 54 13.24 -17.79 6.12
C ASP A 54 13.56 -16.38 6.68
N PRO A 55 14.30 -15.50 5.96
CA PRO A 55 14.55 -14.14 6.45
C PRO A 55 13.29 -13.26 6.46
N VAL A 56 12.22 -13.64 5.75
CA VAL A 56 10.92 -12.95 5.81
C VAL A 56 10.11 -13.46 6.99
N VAL A 57 10.11 -14.76 7.26
CA VAL A 57 9.35 -15.38 8.36
C VAL A 57 9.97 -15.03 9.71
N HIS A 58 11.30 -15.03 9.79
CA HIS A 58 12.07 -14.76 10.99
C HIS A 58 13.10 -13.63 10.76
N PRO A 59 12.65 -12.38 10.55
CA PRO A 59 13.52 -11.25 10.22
C PRO A 59 14.57 -10.94 11.30
N HIS A 60 14.38 -11.47 12.51
CA HIS A 60 15.22 -11.24 13.68
C HIS A 60 15.78 -12.53 14.28
N ARG A 61 15.89 -13.61 13.50
CA ARG A 61 16.39 -14.91 13.97
C ARG A 61 17.72 -14.82 14.74
N ARG A 62 18.60 -13.89 14.35
CA ARG A 62 19.89 -13.62 15.02
C ARG A 62 19.75 -13.18 16.49
N LEU A 63 18.60 -12.64 16.88
CA LEU A 63 18.33 -12.18 18.24
C LEU A 63 17.73 -13.27 19.13
N TYR A 64 17.32 -14.42 18.57
CA TYR A 64 16.58 -15.43 19.32
C TYR A 64 17.50 -16.14 20.32
N ALA A 65 17.00 -16.38 21.53
CA ALA A 65 17.74 -17.15 22.52
C ALA A 65 17.80 -18.64 22.12
N THR A 66 18.95 -19.29 22.36
CA THR A 66 19.06 -20.75 22.22
C THR A 66 18.39 -21.47 23.41
N PRO A 67 17.98 -22.75 23.27
CA PRO A 67 17.35 -23.50 24.36
C PRO A 67 18.14 -23.47 25.68
N ASP A 68 19.47 -23.56 25.61
CA ASP A 68 20.35 -23.52 26.80
C ASP A 68 20.32 -22.16 27.50
N GLN A 69 20.20 -21.07 26.73
CA GLN A 69 20.12 -19.71 27.26
C GLN A 69 18.77 -19.46 27.94
N ILE A 70 17.68 -20.06 27.45
CA ILE A 70 16.34 -19.93 28.02
C ILE A 70 16.29 -20.42 29.47
N MET A 71 17.13 -21.40 29.83
CA MET A 71 17.25 -21.91 31.20
C MET A 71 17.92 -20.92 32.16
N GLN A 72 18.56 -19.86 31.65
CA GLN A 72 19.23 -18.83 32.44
C GLN A 72 18.50 -17.48 32.31
N PRO A 73 17.60 -17.11 33.23
CA PRO A 73 16.80 -15.89 33.14
C PRO A 73 17.61 -14.59 32.99
N SER A 74 18.86 -14.57 33.45
CA SER A 74 19.77 -13.42 33.35
C SER A 74 20.33 -13.21 31.94
N GLN A 75 20.31 -14.24 31.08
CA GLN A 75 20.84 -14.21 29.71
C GLN A 75 19.77 -13.93 28.65
N VAL A 76 18.50 -13.79 29.06
CA VAL A 76 17.37 -13.67 28.15
C VAL A 76 16.54 -12.44 28.46
N VAL A 77 16.00 -11.83 27.41
CA VAL A 77 14.96 -10.79 27.50
C VAL A 77 13.64 -11.41 27.03
N LYS A 78 12.65 -11.48 27.92
CA LYS A 78 11.33 -12.06 27.64
C LYS A 78 10.36 -11.01 27.07
N PRO A 79 9.30 -11.39 26.35
CA PRO A 79 8.26 -10.43 25.99
C PRO A 79 7.56 -9.88 27.24
N LEU A 80 7.18 -8.59 27.21
CA LEU A 80 6.32 -7.98 28.23
C LEU A 80 4.89 -8.53 28.17
N ILE A 81 4.40 -8.85 26.96
CA ILE A 81 3.08 -9.41 26.69
C ILE A 81 3.31 -10.73 25.96
N ASP A 82 2.95 -11.85 26.59
CA ASP A 82 3.03 -13.18 25.99
C ASP A 82 1.75 -13.54 25.22
N GLU A 83 1.65 -14.78 24.73
CA GLU A 83 0.48 -15.22 23.95
C GLU A 83 -0.82 -15.31 24.76
N LYS A 84 -0.73 -15.38 26.10
CA LYS A 84 -1.86 -15.57 27.01
C LYS A 84 -2.24 -14.27 27.71
N GLN A 85 -1.29 -13.35 27.85
CA GLN A 85 -1.50 -12.08 28.51
C GLN A 85 -2.43 -11.20 27.67
N THR A 86 -3.51 -10.76 28.32
CA THR A 86 -4.39 -9.75 27.76
C THR A 86 -3.88 -8.36 28.10
N PHE A 87 -4.26 -7.40 27.28
CA PHE A 87 -3.97 -6.00 27.50
C PHE A 87 -5.11 -5.13 27.02
N ASP A 88 -5.08 -3.90 27.49
CA ASP A 88 -5.99 -2.85 27.12
C ASP A 88 -5.31 -1.88 26.15
N ILE A 89 -6.07 -1.30 25.22
CA ILE A 89 -5.57 -0.30 24.29
C ILE A 89 -6.22 1.04 24.67
N ALA A 90 -5.40 1.90 25.27
CA ALA A 90 -5.78 3.25 25.62
C ALA A 90 -5.51 4.20 24.45
N VAL A 91 -6.46 5.12 24.24
CA VAL A 91 -6.43 6.11 23.17
C VAL A 91 -6.63 7.48 23.75
N THR A 92 -5.82 8.42 23.32
CA THR A 92 -5.99 9.84 23.62
C THR A 92 -5.96 10.65 22.34
N VAL A 93 -6.71 11.75 22.27
CA VAL A 93 -6.65 12.70 21.16
C VAL A 93 -6.28 14.06 21.71
N TRP A 94 -5.27 14.67 21.11
CA TRP A 94 -4.70 15.93 21.53
C TRP A 94 -4.77 16.94 20.39
N ILE A 95 -5.06 18.19 20.72
CA ILE A 95 -4.99 19.31 19.80
C ILE A 95 -4.05 20.39 20.34
N ARG A 96 -3.28 21.06 19.49
CA ARG A 96 -2.43 22.19 19.91
C ARG A 96 -3.30 23.36 20.40
N ASP A 97 -2.91 23.97 21.51
CA ASP A 97 -3.57 25.16 22.05
C ASP A 97 -3.32 26.36 21.11
N GLY A 98 -4.37 26.76 20.38
CA GLY A 98 -4.33 27.87 19.42
C GLY A 98 -4.31 29.26 20.07
N THR A 99 -4.70 29.37 21.35
CA THR A 99 -4.85 30.66 22.05
C THR A 99 -3.52 31.39 22.26
N ILE A 100 -2.44 30.63 22.48
CA ILE A 100 -1.10 31.16 22.77
C ILE A 100 -0.47 31.83 21.53
N THR A 101 -0.86 31.41 20.33
CA THR A 101 -0.33 31.99 19.09
C THR A 101 -0.98 33.32 18.70
N ALA A 102 -2.18 33.64 19.21
CA ALA A 102 -2.84 34.90 18.91
C ALA A 102 -2.28 36.09 19.72
N SER A 103 -1.65 35.83 20.88
CA SER A 103 -1.19 36.91 21.77
C SER A 103 0.19 37.48 21.44
N ASN A 104 1.02 36.78 20.65
CA ASN A 104 2.43 37.15 20.43
C ASN A 104 2.75 37.52 18.97
N GLY A 105 1.81 38.15 18.27
CA GLY A 105 1.90 38.52 16.85
C GLY A 105 3.03 39.50 16.44
N THR A 106 3.93 39.88 17.34
CA THR A 106 4.97 40.89 17.07
C THR A 106 6.42 40.47 17.38
N ASP A 107 6.68 39.40 18.15
CA ASP A 107 8.04 39.21 18.73
C ASP A 107 8.88 38.04 18.18
N VAL A 108 8.40 37.28 17.18
CA VAL A 108 9.11 36.06 16.73
C VAL A 108 10.16 36.33 15.63
N LEU A 109 10.40 37.59 15.25
CA LEU A 109 11.43 37.95 14.25
C LEU A 109 12.73 38.54 14.84
N GLU A 110 12.87 38.72 16.16
CA GLU A 110 14.08 39.33 16.76
C GLU A 110 14.98 38.36 17.55
N VAL A 111 15.11 37.09 17.15
CA VAL A 111 16.13 36.18 17.72
C VAL A 111 17.42 36.13 16.87
N GLU A 112 17.60 37.01 15.89
CA GLU A 112 18.83 37.06 15.08
C GLU A 112 19.96 37.95 15.63
N ASN A 113 19.76 38.72 16.71
CA ASN A 113 20.79 39.67 17.20
C ASN A 113 21.58 39.27 18.46
N GLU A 114 21.36 38.10 19.06
CA GLU A 114 22.19 37.61 20.18
C GLU A 114 23.52 36.94 19.74
N LYS A 115 24.18 37.48 18.71
CA LYS A 115 25.48 37.01 18.22
C LYS A 115 26.70 37.70 18.85
N SER A 116 26.52 38.59 19.83
CA SER A 116 27.63 39.40 20.34
C SER A 116 27.83 39.26 21.86
N ALA A 117 28.09 38.04 22.36
CA ALA A 117 28.79 37.79 23.62
C ALA A 117 29.01 36.29 23.87
N LYS A 118 30.06 35.69 23.30
CA LYS A 118 30.62 34.43 23.82
C LYS A 118 32.12 34.56 24.00
N ASN A 119 32.50 34.97 25.20
CA ASN A 119 33.86 34.86 25.70
C ASN A 119 34.16 33.40 26.08
N ASN A 120 35.42 33.03 25.86
CA ASN A 120 36.02 31.71 26.01
C ASN A 120 35.87 31.11 27.43
N SER A 121 34.86 30.27 27.66
CA SER A 121 34.87 29.31 28.76
C SER A 121 34.92 27.89 28.20
N VAL A 122 36.09 27.28 28.26
CA VAL A 122 36.32 25.86 27.98
C VAL A 122 35.65 25.06 29.10
N SER A 123 34.40 24.65 28.90
CA SER A 123 33.70 23.78 29.86
C SER A 123 34.18 22.33 29.68
N THR A 124 34.82 21.78 30.70
CA THR A 124 35.26 20.39 30.79
C THR A 124 34.05 19.46 30.68
N ILE A 125 34.07 18.58 29.69
CA ILE A 125 33.04 17.57 29.45
C ILE A 125 33.24 16.43 30.44
N LEU A 126 32.30 16.21 31.36
CA LEU A 126 32.27 15.04 32.24
C LEU A 126 31.31 13.99 31.65
N GLU A 127 31.83 12.80 31.40
CA GLU A 127 31.04 11.63 30.97
C GLU A 127 30.51 10.89 32.20
N GLU A 128 29.18 10.75 32.31
CA GLU A 128 28.53 9.96 33.36
C GLU A 128 27.93 8.69 32.72
N ILE A 129 28.28 7.52 33.24
CA ILE A 129 27.79 6.21 32.79
C ILE A 129 26.57 5.84 33.64
N ASN A 130 25.41 5.65 33.03
CA ASN A 130 24.24 5.14 33.76
C ASN A 130 24.28 3.61 33.96
N ASP A 131 23.38 3.07 34.79
CA ASP A 131 23.23 1.61 35.06
C ASP A 131 23.04 0.72 33.81
N PHE A 132 22.76 1.32 32.65
CA PHE A 132 22.61 0.64 31.37
C PHE A 132 23.83 0.82 30.44
N GLY A 133 24.91 1.44 30.92
CA GLY A 133 26.16 1.60 30.18
C GLY A 133 26.14 2.68 29.09
N SER A 134 25.17 3.60 29.07
CA SER A 134 25.16 4.71 28.10
C SER A 134 25.83 5.95 28.69
N THR A 135 26.84 6.46 27.97
CA THR A 135 27.50 7.74 28.22
C THR A 135 26.69 8.91 27.64
N PHE A 136 26.40 9.92 28.47
CA PHE A 136 25.78 11.17 28.03
C PHE A 136 26.72 12.36 28.27
N LEU A 137 26.84 13.23 27.29
CA LEU A 137 27.57 14.50 27.40
C LEU A 137 26.77 15.47 28.29
N LYS A 138 27.14 15.57 29.56
CA LYS A 138 26.54 16.49 30.53
C LYS A 138 27.34 17.80 30.50
N GLY A 139 26.79 18.86 29.91
CA GLY A 139 27.51 20.15 29.89
C GLY A 139 26.95 21.26 29.01
N MET A 140 26.05 20.95 28.08
CA MET A 140 25.32 21.98 27.36
C MET A 140 24.15 22.41 28.25
N LYS A 141 24.16 23.66 28.76
CA LYS A 141 22.99 24.25 29.45
C LYS A 141 21.87 24.35 28.41
N ASP A 142 21.13 23.26 28.30
CA ASP A 142 20.12 22.99 27.30
C ASP A 142 18.92 23.88 27.57
N SER A 143 18.76 24.92 26.75
CA SER A 143 17.44 25.50 26.61
C SER A 143 16.56 24.40 26.01
N VAL A 144 15.64 23.80 26.76
CA VAL A 144 14.70 22.82 26.21
C VAL A 144 13.75 23.59 25.30
N THR A 145 13.57 23.15 24.04
CA THR A 145 12.46 23.72 23.23
C THR A 145 11.19 23.18 23.83
N ALA A 146 10.45 24.02 24.56
CA ALA A 146 9.19 23.62 25.14
C ALA A 146 8.27 23.07 24.05
N LEU A 147 7.70 21.89 24.30
CA LEU A 147 6.63 21.36 23.46
C LEU A 147 5.50 22.39 23.36
N PRO A 148 4.83 22.49 22.20
CA PRO A 148 3.62 23.30 22.13
C PRO A 148 2.62 22.77 23.16
N LYS A 149 1.96 23.67 23.87
CA LYS A 149 0.90 23.29 24.80
C LYS A 149 -0.22 22.62 24.01
N GLU A 150 -0.68 21.48 24.50
CA GLU A 150 -1.74 20.69 23.88
C GLU A 150 -2.92 20.55 24.85
N ILE A 151 -4.12 20.49 24.29
CA ILE A 151 -5.39 20.30 24.96
C ILE A 151 -5.85 18.86 24.68
N LEU A 152 -6.23 18.14 25.73
CA LEU A 152 -6.81 16.79 25.61
C LEU A 152 -8.26 16.91 25.14
N LEU A 153 -8.58 16.35 23.97
CA LEU A 153 -9.93 16.31 23.42
C LEU A 153 -10.68 15.03 23.80
N PHE A 154 -9.97 13.89 23.83
CA PHE A 154 -10.56 12.59 24.07
C PHE A 154 -9.59 11.68 24.82
N SER A 155 -10.09 10.87 25.75
CA SER A 155 -9.30 9.84 26.45
C SER A 155 -10.18 8.68 26.88
N GLU A 156 -9.92 7.48 26.36
CA GLU A 156 -10.66 6.26 26.75
C GLU A 156 -9.80 5.01 26.52
N VAL A 157 -10.10 3.94 27.26
CA VAL A 157 -9.66 2.58 26.92
C VAL A 157 -10.65 1.97 25.94
N LEU A 158 -10.28 1.94 24.65
CA LEU A 158 -11.20 1.54 23.59
C LEU A 158 -11.37 0.04 23.45
N PHE A 159 -10.27 -0.71 23.61
CA PHE A 159 -10.27 -2.17 23.55
C PHE A 159 -9.79 -2.71 24.88
N ARG A 160 -10.61 -3.55 25.53
CA ARG A 160 -10.29 -4.17 26.81
C ARG A 160 -10.03 -5.65 26.64
N GLY A 161 -9.05 -6.17 27.37
CA GLY A 161 -8.76 -7.60 27.47
C GLY A 161 -8.42 -8.25 26.12
N VAL A 162 -7.76 -7.52 25.21
CA VAL A 162 -7.41 -8.07 23.89
C VAL A 162 -6.12 -8.86 23.95
N THR A 163 -5.98 -9.83 23.04
CA THR A 163 -4.77 -10.65 22.88
C THR A 163 -3.98 -10.22 21.64
N LEU A 164 -2.72 -10.66 21.52
CA LEU A 164 -1.89 -10.48 20.32
C LEU A 164 -2.45 -11.19 19.07
N LYS A 165 -3.53 -11.97 19.17
CA LYS A 165 -4.16 -12.66 18.02
C LYS A 165 -5.51 -12.02 17.64
N ASP A 166 -6.04 -11.15 18.50
CA ASP A 166 -7.32 -10.49 18.29
C ASP A 166 -7.25 -9.48 17.14
N LYS A 167 -8.43 -9.22 16.56
CA LYS A 167 -8.68 -8.12 15.63
C LYS A 167 -9.98 -7.46 16.02
N ARG A 168 -9.99 -6.13 16.14
CA ARG A 168 -11.17 -5.38 16.57
C ARG A 168 -11.27 -4.05 15.83
N VAL A 169 -12.50 -3.55 15.68
CA VAL A 169 -12.78 -2.23 15.11
C VAL A 169 -13.74 -1.52 16.06
N LYS A 170 -13.50 -0.23 16.36
CA LYS A 170 -14.41 0.60 17.16
C LYS A 170 -14.51 1.99 16.52
N LYS A 171 -15.72 2.54 16.48
CA LYS A 171 -16.00 3.90 16.00
C LYS A 171 -16.25 4.81 17.20
N VAL A 172 -15.71 6.01 17.15
CA VAL A 172 -15.84 7.04 18.19
C VAL A 172 -16.14 8.37 17.51
N ASN A 173 -17.07 9.15 18.03
CA ASN A 173 -17.32 10.50 17.51
C ASN A 173 -16.39 11.48 18.22
N LEU A 174 -15.55 12.19 17.46
CA LEU A 174 -14.65 13.21 17.98
C LEU A 174 -15.25 14.59 17.75
N GLU A 175 -15.27 15.41 18.80
CA GLU A 175 -15.60 16.84 18.70
C GLU A 175 -14.30 17.64 18.61
N ILE A 176 -14.06 18.25 17.44
CA ILE A 176 -12.80 18.94 17.14
C ILE A 176 -13.09 20.44 17.03
N PRO A 177 -12.41 21.30 17.82
CA PRO A 177 -12.58 22.74 17.70
C PRO A 177 -11.91 23.26 16.42
N ILE A 178 -12.61 24.12 15.69
CA ILE A 178 -12.22 24.56 14.35
C ILE A 178 -11.24 25.76 14.40
N SER A 179 -11.21 26.50 15.51
CA SER A 179 -10.44 27.74 15.68
C SER A 179 -8.95 27.60 15.36
N LEU A 180 -8.32 26.48 15.72
CA LEU A 180 -6.91 26.24 15.43
C LEU A 180 -6.61 26.21 13.92
N PHE A 181 -7.53 25.68 13.12
CA PHE A 181 -7.32 25.41 11.69
C PHE A 181 -7.37 26.65 10.80
N GLN A 182 -7.76 27.79 11.37
CA GLN A 182 -7.61 29.10 10.72
C GLN A 182 -6.16 29.58 10.72
N SER A 183 -5.29 28.99 11.55
CA SER A 183 -3.87 29.34 11.60
C SER A 183 -3.16 29.06 10.28
N THR A 184 -2.23 29.94 9.92
CA THR A 184 -1.32 29.71 8.79
C THR A 184 -0.28 28.65 9.15
N ASN A 185 0.17 28.59 10.39
CA ASN A 185 1.23 27.67 10.81
C ASN A 185 0.63 26.39 11.38
N LEU A 186 0.14 25.49 10.53
CA LEU A 186 -0.38 24.18 10.91
C LEU A 186 0.64 23.06 10.64
N SER A 187 0.54 22.01 11.44
CA SER A 187 1.33 20.78 11.30
C SER A 187 0.43 19.55 11.37
N HIS A 188 0.83 18.43 10.74
CA HIS A 188 0.11 17.15 10.78
C HIS A 188 -0.15 16.63 12.20
N TYR A 189 0.72 16.99 13.14
CA TYR A 189 0.62 16.61 14.56
C TYR A 189 -0.10 17.64 15.43
N ASP A 190 -0.67 18.70 14.84
CA ASP A 190 -1.44 19.68 15.61
C ASP A 190 -2.78 19.11 16.09
N LEU A 191 -3.28 18.06 15.45
CA LEU A 191 -4.27 17.12 15.96
C LEU A 191 -3.66 15.72 15.82
N ARG A 192 -3.45 15.06 16.96
CA ARG A 192 -2.80 13.75 17.00
C ARG A 192 -3.55 12.80 17.91
N ALA A 193 -3.55 11.53 17.55
CA ALA A 193 -3.92 10.44 18.44
C ALA A 193 -2.69 9.87 19.14
N GLY A 194 -2.80 9.63 20.43
CA GLY A 194 -1.89 8.83 21.22
C GLY A 194 -2.45 7.44 21.43
N PHE A 195 -1.63 6.41 21.22
CA PHE A 195 -2.00 5.02 21.45
C PHE A 195 -1.01 4.35 22.38
N ALA A 196 -1.54 3.68 23.41
CA ALA A 196 -0.77 3.00 24.43
C ALA A 196 -1.36 1.62 24.70
N LEU A 197 -0.50 0.62 24.90
CA LEU A 197 -0.90 -0.70 25.36
C LEU A 197 -0.72 -0.76 26.86
N ILE A 198 -1.72 -1.26 27.59
CA ILE A 198 -1.71 -1.38 29.05
C ILE A 198 -1.87 -2.86 29.38
N PRO A 199 -0.78 -3.57 29.71
CA PRO A 199 -0.88 -4.97 30.14
C PRO A 199 -1.78 -5.11 31.37
N ASN A 200 -2.69 -6.09 31.32
CA ASN A 200 -3.59 -6.37 32.44
C ASN A 200 -2.82 -7.10 33.56
N SER A 201 -3.10 -6.72 34.81
CA SER A 201 -2.47 -7.33 35.98
C SER A 201 -3.07 -8.72 36.26
N PRO A 202 -2.27 -9.71 36.70
CA PRO A 202 -0.83 -9.61 36.99
C PRO A 202 0.02 -9.51 35.73
N SER A 203 0.93 -8.52 35.69
CA SER A 203 1.83 -8.29 34.56
C SER A 203 3.29 -8.21 35.00
N PRO A 204 4.25 -8.63 34.15
CA PRO A 204 5.67 -8.34 34.41
C PRO A 204 5.92 -6.84 34.66
N LEU A 205 5.10 -5.96 34.08
CA LEU A 205 5.19 -4.51 34.29
C LEU A 205 5.00 -4.08 35.74
N ASP A 206 4.26 -4.86 36.55
CA ASP A 206 4.00 -4.57 37.96
C ASP A 206 5.29 -4.68 38.82
N TYR A 207 6.32 -5.36 38.30
CA TYR A 207 7.63 -5.54 38.93
C TYR A 207 8.73 -4.67 38.32
N ALA A 208 8.38 -3.66 37.50
CA ALA A 208 9.36 -2.83 36.83
C ALA A 208 10.12 -1.93 37.82
N VAL A 209 11.45 -1.97 37.73
CA VAL A 209 12.36 -1.17 38.57
C VAL A 209 13.02 -0.06 37.75
N ASN A 210 13.32 -0.32 36.47
CA ASN A 210 13.94 0.66 35.58
C ASN A 210 13.66 0.30 34.11
N TYR A 211 13.90 1.24 33.18
CA TYR A 211 13.81 1.00 31.75
C TYR A 211 14.82 1.83 30.94
N SER A 212 15.12 1.36 29.73
CA SER A 212 15.87 2.09 28.71
C SER A 212 15.01 2.17 27.45
N SER A 213 14.87 3.37 26.91
CA SER A 213 14.22 3.61 25.62
C SER A 213 15.26 3.89 24.54
N TRP A 214 14.88 3.58 23.29
CA TRP A 214 15.65 3.95 22.11
C TRP A 214 15.68 5.46 21.87
N MET A 215 14.68 6.21 22.37
CA MET A 215 14.65 7.65 22.28
C MET A 215 15.64 8.27 23.29
N PRO A 216 16.47 9.25 22.88
CA PRO A 216 17.35 9.93 23.81
C PRO A 216 16.55 10.67 24.90
N PRO A 217 16.99 10.68 26.17
CA PRO A 217 16.27 11.33 27.27
C PRO A 217 16.16 12.86 27.11
N ALA A 218 17.02 13.46 26.27
CA ALA A 218 16.97 14.88 25.93
C ALA A 218 15.80 15.24 24.99
N VAL A 219 15.10 14.25 24.43
CA VAL A 219 13.97 14.47 23.52
C VAL A 219 12.68 14.46 24.34
N GLU A 220 12.02 15.62 24.40
CA GLU A 220 10.69 15.71 25.01
C GLU A 220 9.65 15.09 24.07
N ILE A 221 8.98 14.05 24.55
CA ILE A 221 7.95 13.31 23.80
C ILE A 221 6.59 13.85 24.23
N PRO A 222 5.66 14.12 23.29
CA PRO A 222 4.31 14.53 23.64
C PRO A 222 3.65 13.49 24.54
N PRO A 223 2.89 13.91 25.56
CA PRO A 223 2.25 13.00 26.49
C PRO A 223 1.20 12.14 25.76
N LEU A 224 1.10 10.87 26.17
CA LEU A 224 0.02 9.97 25.75
C LEU A 224 -1.09 9.87 26.79
N PHE A 225 -0.81 10.23 28.05
CA PHE A 225 -1.78 10.30 29.14
C PHE A 225 -1.97 11.73 29.62
N PRO A 226 -3.14 12.07 30.19
CA PRO A 226 -3.34 13.36 30.85
C PRO A 226 -2.21 13.64 31.85
N PRO A 227 -1.66 14.86 31.89
CA PRO A 227 -0.59 15.22 32.81
C PRO A 227 -1.10 15.21 34.25
N ASN A 228 -0.95 14.09 34.94
CA ASN A 228 -1.09 14.02 36.39
C ASN A 228 0.20 14.56 37.07
N GLN A 229 0.09 15.06 38.30
CA GLN A 229 1.18 15.72 39.02
C GLN A 229 2.43 14.84 39.24
N SER A 230 2.31 13.51 39.16
CA SER A 230 3.44 12.59 39.19
C SER A 230 3.20 11.37 38.29
N ILE A 231 3.87 11.33 37.14
CA ILE A 231 3.82 10.16 36.24
C ILE A 231 4.60 9.01 36.88
N SER A 232 3.89 7.92 37.19
CA SER A 232 4.46 6.70 37.77
C SER A 232 5.48 6.06 36.82
N LEU A 233 6.41 5.24 37.35
CA LEU A 233 7.38 4.52 36.50
C LEU A 233 6.67 3.66 35.44
N ARG A 234 5.55 3.01 35.83
CA ARG A 234 4.70 2.22 34.93
C ARG A 234 4.19 3.05 33.76
N GLU A 235 3.64 4.23 34.02
CA GLU A 235 3.14 5.14 32.97
C GLU A 235 4.27 5.67 32.10
N ARG A 236 5.46 5.95 32.65
CA ARG A 236 6.63 6.35 31.85
C ARG A 236 7.07 5.26 30.89
N ILE A 237 7.06 4.00 31.34
CA ILE A 237 7.38 2.84 30.50
C ILE A 237 6.33 2.68 29.40
N ILE A 238 5.04 2.78 29.74
CA ILE A 238 3.95 2.73 28.75
C ILE A 238 4.09 3.86 27.72
N ASN A 239 4.43 5.07 28.17
CA ASN A 239 4.67 6.21 27.29
C ASN A 239 5.83 5.98 26.32
N ALA A 240 6.85 5.23 26.75
CA ALA A 240 8.07 5.01 25.96
C ALA A 240 7.89 4.05 24.78
N TYR A 241 6.90 3.15 24.80
CA TYR A 241 6.56 2.29 23.66
C TYR A 241 5.24 2.64 22.98
N GLY A 242 4.49 3.60 23.52
CA GLY A 242 3.31 4.14 22.87
C GLY A 242 3.65 4.94 21.62
N ILE A 243 2.64 5.22 20.80
CA ILE A 243 2.83 5.90 19.50
C ILE A 243 1.92 7.10 19.35
N ASN A 244 2.41 8.10 18.61
CA ASN A 244 1.68 9.29 18.21
C ASN A 244 1.38 9.23 16.72
N VAL A 245 0.10 9.34 16.36
CA VAL A 245 -0.40 9.23 14.99
C VAL A 245 -1.06 10.56 14.60
N PRO A 246 -0.66 11.20 13.49
CA PRO A 246 -1.33 12.41 13.03
C PRO A 246 -2.76 12.09 12.58
N LEU A 247 -3.69 12.99 12.90
CA LEU A 247 -5.09 12.90 12.44
C LEU A 247 -5.43 13.99 11.42
N ILE A 248 -4.45 14.76 10.95
CA ILE A 248 -4.61 15.77 9.91
C ILE A 248 -3.75 15.44 8.71
N GLU A 249 -4.34 15.59 7.54
CA GLU A 249 -3.65 15.54 6.26
C GLU A 249 -3.92 16.80 5.45
N PHE A 250 -2.95 17.21 4.63
CA PHE A 250 -3.06 18.43 3.83
C PHE A 250 -3.10 18.07 2.35
N HIS A 251 -4.22 18.38 1.70
CA HIS A 251 -4.42 18.12 0.28
C HIS A 251 -4.64 19.42 -0.49
N PRO A 252 -4.24 19.48 -1.78
CA PRO A 252 -4.58 20.62 -2.62
C PRO A 252 -6.11 20.76 -2.70
N MET A 253 -6.59 22.01 -2.77
CA MET A 253 -8.00 22.31 -2.99
C MET A 253 -8.12 23.38 -4.07
N LYS A 254 -9.20 23.32 -4.86
CA LYS A 254 -9.55 24.42 -5.77
C LYS A 254 -9.95 25.64 -4.93
N SER A 255 -9.41 26.80 -5.29
CA SER A 255 -9.79 28.09 -4.69
C SER A 255 -11.31 28.22 -4.67
N LEU A 256 -11.86 28.56 -3.50
CA LEU A 256 -13.27 28.85 -3.33
C LEU A 256 -13.57 30.33 -3.55
N CYS A 257 -12.54 31.19 -3.57
CA CYS A 257 -12.73 32.58 -3.98
C CYS A 257 -13.10 32.62 -5.47
N ILE A 258 -14.34 33.00 -5.75
CA ILE A 258 -14.77 33.42 -7.09
C ILE A 258 -13.99 34.69 -7.41
N ASP A 259 -13.14 34.65 -8.44
CA ASP A 259 -12.51 35.85 -8.98
C ASP A 259 -13.62 36.76 -9.50
N SER A 260 -14.05 37.72 -8.69
CA SER A 260 -15.07 38.70 -9.06
C SER A 260 -14.68 39.53 -10.28
N ASN A 261 -13.40 39.53 -10.67
CA ASN A 261 -12.89 40.21 -11.86
C ASN A 261 -12.98 39.37 -13.14
N ARG A 262 -13.40 38.09 -13.08
CA ARG A 262 -13.50 37.22 -14.27
C ARG A 262 -14.92 37.07 -14.81
N LEU A 263 -15.90 37.78 -14.23
CA LEU A 263 -17.30 37.70 -14.62
C LEU A 263 -17.63 38.44 -15.93
N ASP A 264 -16.75 39.34 -16.41
CA ASP A 264 -17.00 40.16 -17.61
C ASP A 264 -16.30 39.63 -18.89
N THR A 265 -15.70 38.43 -18.85
CA THR A 265 -15.12 37.79 -20.03
C THR A 265 -15.70 36.39 -20.24
N MET A 266 -17.03 36.31 -20.33
CA MET A 266 -17.73 35.17 -20.93
C MET A 266 -17.82 35.33 -22.47
N GLU A 267 -16.76 35.82 -23.11
CA GLU A 267 -16.59 35.60 -24.56
C GLU A 267 -15.96 34.22 -24.73
N SER A 268 -16.80 33.25 -25.07
CA SER A 268 -16.49 32.08 -25.91
C SER A 268 -15.01 31.69 -26.03
N GLU A 269 -14.40 31.21 -24.93
CA GLU A 269 -13.23 30.35 -25.06
C GLU A 269 -13.76 28.99 -25.52
N GLU A 270 -13.82 28.82 -26.84
CA GLU A 270 -13.75 27.49 -27.44
C GLU A 270 -12.57 26.76 -26.78
N LEU A 271 -12.85 25.57 -26.25
CA LEU A 271 -11.86 24.63 -25.77
C LEU A 271 -10.94 24.25 -26.94
N GLU A 272 -9.94 25.08 -27.22
CA GLU A 272 -8.75 24.62 -27.90
C GLU A 272 -8.09 23.60 -26.96
N ASP A 273 -8.17 22.34 -27.37
CA ASP A 273 -7.41 21.20 -26.87
C ASP A 273 -5.91 21.49 -27.09
N ASP A 274 -5.36 22.45 -26.35
CA ASP A 274 -3.92 22.71 -26.31
C ASP A 274 -3.27 21.61 -25.46
N PHE A 275 -3.04 20.47 -26.11
CA PHE A 275 -2.05 19.48 -25.74
C PHE A 275 -0.64 20.06 -25.88
N GLY A 276 -0.40 21.20 -25.24
CA GLY A 276 0.89 21.88 -25.09
C GLY A 276 1.75 21.12 -24.08
N ALA A 277 2.65 20.32 -24.62
CA ALA A 277 3.63 19.52 -23.90
C ALA A 277 4.69 20.41 -23.24
N ASP A 278 4.38 21.02 -22.09
CA ASP A 278 5.38 21.60 -21.19
C ASP A 278 4.93 21.49 -19.73
N ALA A 279 4.53 20.30 -19.31
CA ALA A 279 4.63 19.94 -17.90
C ALA A 279 6.13 19.93 -17.56
N PRO A 280 6.61 20.70 -16.55
CA PRO A 280 8.02 20.71 -16.20
C PRO A 280 8.45 19.28 -15.96
N SER A 281 9.40 18.82 -16.79
CA SER A 281 9.97 17.49 -16.70
C SER A 281 10.54 17.31 -15.30
N ASN A 282 9.73 16.69 -14.43
CA ASN A 282 10.18 16.13 -13.18
C ASN A 282 11.20 15.06 -13.59
N ARG A 283 12.47 15.48 -13.60
CA ARG A 283 13.64 14.62 -13.58
C ARG A 283 13.45 13.66 -12.40
N LEU A 284 12.79 12.55 -12.67
CA LEU A 284 12.85 11.34 -11.87
C LEU A 284 14.27 10.80 -12.03
N VAL A 285 15.22 11.47 -11.38
CA VAL A 285 16.40 10.79 -10.88
C VAL A 285 15.85 9.64 -10.07
N PHE A 286 16.27 8.43 -10.42
CA PHE A 286 15.97 7.18 -9.72
C PHE A 286 16.46 7.27 -8.27
N ASP A 287 15.71 7.98 -7.45
CA ASP A 287 15.83 8.02 -6.01
C ASP A 287 14.97 6.83 -5.53
N LEU A 288 15.49 5.61 -5.71
CA LEU A 288 14.83 4.36 -5.32
C LEU A 288 14.56 4.29 -3.79
N PHE A 289 15.01 5.30 -3.04
CA PHE A 289 14.76 5.54 -1.63
C PHE A 289 14.32 7.00 -1.35
N GLY A 290 13.70 7.66 -2.34
CA GLY A 290 13.38 9.08 -2.39
C GLY A 290 12.40 9.58 -1.33
N GLY A 291 12.88 10.59 -0.60
CA GLY A 291 12.37 11.34 0.54
C GLY A 291 10.87 11.55 0.78
N PHE A 292 10.08 10.61 1.31
CA PHE A 292 8.87 11.00 2.06
C PHE A 292 9.27 11.74 3.35
N ASP A 293 9.52 13.04 3.22
CA ASP A 293 9.64 14.01 4.30
C ASP A 293 8.22 14.48 4.70
N ALA A 294 7.29 13.53 4.86
CA ALA A 294 5.84 13.72 4.89
C ALA A 294 5.29 14.51 6.08
N TYR A 295 6.14 14.87 7.05
CA TYR A 295 5.69 15.40 8.34
C TYR A 295 5.95 16.90 8.55
N VAL A 296 6.62 17.55 7.61
CA VAL A 296 6.49 18.99 7.42
C VAL A 296 6.15 19.17 5.97
N VAL A 297 4.97 19.70 5.70
CA VAL A 297 4.67 20.27 4.39
C VAL A 297 5.72 21.36 4.16
N LYS A 298 6.86 20.99 3.55
CA LYS A 298 7.82 21.93 3.03
C LYS A 298 7.13 22.53 1.83
N ILE A 299 6.38 23.59 2.10
CA ILE A 299 5.76 24.38 1.06
C ILE A 299 6.92 24.92 0.22
N PRO A 300 6.99 24.57 -1.08
CA PRO A 300 8.00 25.11 -1.98
C PRO A 300 8.04 26.63 -1.82
N LYS A 301 9.24 27.20 -1.84
CA LYS A 301 9.43 28.64 -1.68
C LYS A 301 8.69 29.34 -2.83
N GLY A 302 7.52 29.94 -2.56
CA GLY A 302 6.65 30.58 -3.56
C GLY A 302 5.20 30.07 -3.57
N GLU A 303 4.92 28.86 -3.08
CA GLU A 303 3.54 28.41 -2.84
C GLU A 303 3.02 29.02 -1.53
N SER A 304 1.78 29.51 -1.53
CA SER A 304 1.18 30.01 -0.29
C SER A 304 0.81 28.83 0.61
N VAL A 305 0.96 28.99 1.93
CA VAL A 305 0.50 28.01 2.93
C VAL A 305 -1.02 27.72 2.83
N LEU A 306 -1.73 28.54 2.06
CA LEU A 306 -3.15 28.47 1.77
C LEU A 306 -3.49 27.49 0.63
N SER A 307 -2.50 27.03 -0.16
CA SER A 307 -2.75 26.13 -1.30
C SER A 307 -3.21 24.72 -0.91
N LYS A 308 -3.04 24.36 0.37
CA LYS A 308 -3.49 23.07 0.90
C LYS A 308 -4.53 23.25 2.00
N HIS A 309 -5.61 22.51 1.85
CA HIS A 309 -6.69 22.45 2.80
C HIS A 309 -6.47 21.29 3.80
N PRO A 310 -6.71 21.50 5.10
CA PRO A 310 -6.61 20.44 6.09
C PRO A 310 -7.84 19.52 6.07
N TYR A 311 -7.58 18.21 6.10
CA TYR A 311 -8.58 17.15 6.21
C TYR A 311 -8.35 16.37 7.49
N VAL A 312 -9.42 16.05 8.21
CA VAL A 312 -9.38 15.13 9.34
C VAL A 312 -9.38 13.70 8.81
N VAL A 313 -8.41 12.92 9.25
CA VAL A 313 -8.32 11.49 8.99
C VAL A 313 -9.31 10.76 9.90
N THR A 314 -10.34 10.17 9.29
CA THR A 314 -11.41 9.47 10.02
C THR A 314 -11.11 8.00 10.27
N ARG A 315 -9.94 7.50 9.86
CA ARG A 315 -9.56 6.10 10.04
C ARG A 315 -8.12 5.93 10.46
N SER A 316 -7.90 5.19 11.54
CA SER A 316 -6.55 4.85 12.01
C SER A 316 -6.43 3.36 12.24
N TYR A 317 -5.35 2.76 11.76
CA TYR A 317 -5.11 1.34 11.88
C TYR A 317 -3.83 1.03 12.64
N ILE A 318 -4.00 0.28 13.73
CA ILE A 318 -2.93 -0.09 14.64
C ILE A 318 -2.61 -1.57 14.53
N GLN A 319 -1.31 -1.83 14.44
CA GLN A 319 -0.72 -3.14 14.44
C GLN A 319 0.18 -3.31 15.65
N VAL A 320 0.02 -4.46 16.31
CA VAL A 320 0.95 -4.89 17.35
C VAL A 320 1.65 -6.15 16.87
N ALA A 321 2.97 -6.18 17.01
CA ALA A 321 3.75 -7.36 16.67
C ALA A 321 3.40 -8.52 17.60
N ASP A 322 2.81 -9.57 17.04
CA ASP A 322 2.69 -10.90 17.66
C ASP A 322 4.06 -11.56 17.62
N PHE A 323 4.88 -11.17 18.60
CA PHE A 323 6.27 -11.60 18.73
C PHE A 323 6.54 -11.89 20.21
N THR A 324 6.55 -13.18 20.53
CA THR A 324 6.62 -13.70 21.91
C THR A 324 7.90 -14.49 22.17
N HIS A 325 8.84 -14.49 21.22
CA HIS A 325 10.08 -15.26 21.36
C HIS A 325 11.02 -14.63 22.41
N PRO A 326 11.61 -15.44 23.30
CA PRO A 326 12.69 -14.97 24.17
C PRO A 326 13.91 -14.57 23.33
N LEU A 327 14.51 -13.43 23.66
CA LEU A 327 15.67 -12.89 22.93
C LEU A 327 16.95 -13.08 23.73
N ASN A 328 18.05 -13.38 23.05
CA ASN A 328 19.38 -13.38 23.63
C ASN A 328 19.71 -11.96 24.12
N ARG A 329 20.01 -11.80 25.41
CA ARG A 329 20.21 -10.48 26.02
C ARG A 329 21.42 -9.74 25.46
N LYS A 330 22.51 -10.43 25.12
CA LYS A 330 23.70 -9.82 24.53
C LYS A 330 23.37 -9.23 23.16
N GLU A 331 22.77 -10.04 22.28
CA GLU A 331 22.37 -9.61 20.94
C GLU A 331 21.30 -8.52 20.98
N PHE A 332 20.33 -8.64 21.90
CA PHE A 332 19.33 -7.60 22.16
C PHE A 332 19.97 -6.28 22.57
N ASN A 333 20.91 -6.29 23.52
CA ASN A 333 21.58 -5.07 23.98
C ASN A 333 22.38 -4.42 22.86
N THR A 334 23.07 -5.21 22.03
CA THR A 334 23.77 -4.70 20.84
C THR A 334 22.78 -4.01 19.90
N ALA A 335 21.66 -4.66 19.56
CA ALA A 335 20.65 -4.08 18.67
C ALA A 335 19.96 -2.84 19.25
N HIS A 336 19.66 -2.84 20.55
CA HIS A 336 19.08 -1.71 21.27
C HIS A 336 20.03 -0.50 21.33
N ASN A 337 21.31 -0.75 21.64
CA ASN A 337 22.33 0.31 21.70
C ASN A 337 22.66 0.85 20.30
N ASP A 338 22.69 0.00 19.29
CA ASP A 338 22.81 0.44 17.90
C ASP A 338 21.63 1.33 17.53
N LEU A 339 20.40 0.95 17.90
CA LEU A 339 19.21 1.75 17.65
C LEU A 339 19.30 3.11 18.39
N LYS A 340 19.73 3.15 19.65
CA LYS A 340 19.98 4.40 20.42
C LYS A 340 21.03 5.29 19.77
N ARG A 341 22.11 4.71 19.25
CA ARG A 341 23.17 5.45 18.57
C ARG A 341 22.64 6.09 17.28
N HIS A 342 21.91 5.32 16.49
CA HIS A 342 21.29 5.81 15.26
C HIS A 342 20.21 6.85 15.52
N SER A 343 19.37 6.66 16.56
CA SER A 343 18.36 7.63 16.95
C SER A 343 19.00 8.93 17.44
N THR A 344 20.06 8.86 18.24
CA THR A 344 20.77 10.06 18.69
C THR A 344 21.35 10.86 17.52
N ALA A 345 21.92 10.18 16.51
CA ALA A 345 22.43 10.84 15.30
C ALA A 345 21.31 11.44 14.44
N THR A 346 20.21 10.71 14.24
CA THR A 346 19.09 11.13 13.39
C THR A 346 18.15 12.12 14.05
N CYS A 347 18.01 12.12 15.37
CA CYS A 347 17.27 13.17 16.10
C CYS A 347 18.04 14.50 16.10
N ARG A 348 19.37 14.47 15.91
CA ARG A 348 20.27 15.63 15.85
C ARG A 348 20.59 16.05 14.39
N ILE A 349 19.57 16.17 13.54
CA ILE A 349 19.71 16.46 12.08
C ILE A 349 20.57 17.70 11.78
N ARG A 350 20.81 18.60 12.75
CA ARG A 350 21.80 19.69 12.62
C ARG A 350 22.62 19.82 13.90
N LEU A 351 23.95 19.91 13.74
CA LEU A 351 24.96 19.99 14.82
C LEU A 351 24.67 21.05 15.90
N ASN A 352 23.80 22.01 15.66
CA ASN A 352 23.46 23.09 16.59
C ASN A 352 21.95 23.25 16.87
N LYS A 353 21.09 22.31 16.42
CA LYS A 353 19.65 22.36 16.74
C LYS A 353 19.29 21.33 17.79
N LYS A 354 18.46 21.74 18.74
CA LYS A 354 17.92 20.89 19.79
C LYS A 354 17.19 19.70 19.17
N PRO A 355 17.37 18.50 19.72
CA PRO A 355 16.71 17.32 19.18
C PRO A 355 15.20 17.48 19.38
N TYR A 356 14.45 17.15 18.34
CA TYR A 356 13.01 17.32 18.32
C TYR A 356 12.36 15.97 18.05
N TRP A 357 11.35 15.60 18.83
CA TRP A 357 10.76 14.26 18.74
C TRP A 357 10.20 13.96 17.36
N ARG A 358 9.67 14.96 16.62
CA ARG A 358 9.19 14.74 15.25
C ARG A 358 10.35 14.39 14.30
N SER A 359 11.56 14.86 14.57
CA SER A 359 12.77 14.44 13.83
C SER A 359 13.15 13.00 14.15
N CYS A 360 12.86 12.52 15.36
CA CYS A 360 13.01 11.12 15.74
C CYS A 360 11.91 10.24 15.13
N SER A 361 10.66 10.72 15.07
CA SER A 361 9.56 9.99 14.41
C SER A 361 9.73 9.95 12.89
N ARG A 362 10.42 10.95 12.31
CA ARG A 362 10.96 10.95 10.95
C ARG A 362 12.08 9.95 10.70
N PHE A 363 12.38 9.06 11.64
CA PHE A 363 13.13 7.85 11.33
C PHE A 363 12.31 7.08 10.28
N ARG A 364 12.61 7.40 9.02
CA ARG A 364 11.87 7.14 7.78
C ARG A 364 11.65 5.65 7.48
N ASN A 365 12.24 4.81 8.33
CA ASN A 365 12.16 3.38 8.36
C ASN A 365 12.03 2.90 9.81
N ARG A 366 11.14 3.50 10.62
CA ARG A 366 10.60 2.84 11.83
C ARG A 366 9.71 1.68 11.37
N GLY A 367 10.29 0.79 10.58
CA GLY A 367 9.72 -0.46 10.19
C GLY A 367 10.21 -1.55 11.13
N PHE A 368 9.39 -2.57 11.28
CA PHE A 368 9.63 -3.75 12.10
C PHE A 368 11.01 -4.35 11.83
N LYS A 369 11.47 -4.37 10.57
CA LYS A 369 12.80 -4.90 10.21
C LYS A 369 13.96 -4.24 10.97
N ARG A 370 13.92 -2.93 11.16
CA ARG A 370 15.04 -2.14 11.69
C ARG A 370 14.93 -1.88 13.18
N VAL A 371 13.69 -1.77 13.66
CA VAL A 371 13.40 -1.28 15.00
C VAL A 371 12.85 -2.40 15.88
N GLY A 372 11.91 -3.19 15.35
CA GLY A 372 11.35 -4.38 15.99
C GLY A 372 10.97 -4.21 17.46
N ASN A 373 11.03 -5.29 18.23
CA ASN A 373 10.65 -5.29 19.64
C ASN A 373 11.78 -4.82 20.59
N TRP A 374 12.91 -4.33 20.08
CA TRP A 374 14.04 -3.87 20.92
C TRP A 374 14.08 -2.35 21.07
N GLU A 375 12.95 -1.67 20.89
CA GLU A 375 12.80 -0.24 21.19
C GLU A 375 12.97 0.07 22.67
N ASN A 376 12.50 -0.82 23.54
CA ASN A 376 12.47 -0.59 24.97
C ASN A 376 12.96 -1.83 25.71
N GLN A 377 13.85 -1.62 26.68
CA GLN A 377 14.30 -2.63 27.62
C GLN A 377 13.77 -2.28 29.00
N ILE A 378 13.13 -3.23 29.68
CA ILE A 378 12.56 -3.03 31.01
C ILE A 378 13.24 -4.00 31.96
N LYS A 379 13.79 -3.47 33.06
CA LYS A 379 14.42 -4.23 34.14
C LYS A 379 13.37 -4.50 35.22
N LEU A 380 13.21 -5.76 35.57
CA LEU A 380 12.26 -6.24 36.58
C LEU A 380 12.99 -6.65 37.86
N GLY A 381 12.38 -6.38 39.02
CA GLY A 381 12.82 -6.85 40.32
C GLY A 381 11.76 -7.79 40.91
N ILE A 382 11.79 -9.06 40.50
CA ILE A 382 10.78 -10.04 40.92
C ILE A 382 11.20 -10.61 42.29
N PRO A 383 10.36 -10.56 43.33
CA PRO A 383 10.68 -11.15 44.62
C PRO A 383 10.89 -12.66 44.48
N ASP A 384 12.02 -13.17 44.97
CA ASP A 384 12.33 -14.60 44.95
C ASP A 384 11.85 -15.21 46.28
N ALA A 385 10.92 -16.17 46.25
CA ALA A 385 10.42 -16.81 47.47
C ALA A 385 11.51 -17.61 48.21
N SER A 386 12.63 -17.94 47.53
CA SER A 386 13.69 -18.77 48.09
C SER A 386 14.85 -17.99 48.72
N LYS A 387 14.95 -16.68 48.48
CA LYS A 387 16.04 -15.82 48.95
C LYS A 387 15.49 -14.45 49.31
N ASP A 388 16.00 -13.80 50.36
CA ASP A 388 15.62 -12.43 50.77
C ASP A 388 16.03 -11.32 49.76
N GLY A 389 16.08 -11.63 48.46
CA GLY A 389 16.49 -10.71 47.40
C GLY A 389 15.59 -10.78 46.17
N ASN A 390 15.53 -9.66 45.44
CA ASN A 390 14.79 -9.59 44.18
C ASN A 390 15.63 -10.19 43.04
N ARG A 391 15.10 -11.21 42.37
CA ARG A 391 15.67 -11.74 41.14
C ARG A 391 15.49 -10.72 40.02
N THR A 392 16.60 -10.29 39.43
CA THR A 392 16.57 -9.39 38.25
C THR A 392 16.19 -10.17 37.00
N ALA A 393 15.19 -9.69 36.26
CA ALA A 393 14.81 -10.20 34.95
C ALA A 393 14.69 -9.03 33.96
N TYR A 394 14.71 -9.33 32.66
CA TYR A 394 14.58 -8.31 31.61
C TYR A 394 13.41 -8.67 30.70
N VAL A 395 12.62 -7.66 30.35
CA VAL A 395 11.55 -7.80 29.36
C VAL A 395 11.64 -6.71 28.30
N TYR A 396 11.12 -7.00 27.11
CA TYR A 396 11.00 -6.04 26.02
C TYR A 396 9.53 -5.69 25.76
N ALA A 397 9.27 -4.44 25.39
CA ALA A 397 7.92 -4.01 25.05
C ALA A 397 7.50 -4.53 23.66
N PRO A 398 6.21 -4.81 23.44
CA PRO A 398 5.70 -5.14 22.10
C PRO A 398 5.91 -3.98 21.13
N TYR A 399 6.23 -4.27 19.87
CA TYR A 399 6.31 -3.25 18.84
C TYR A 399 4.90 -2.82 18.41
N LEU A 400 4.62 -1.52 18.59
CA LEU A 400 3.37 -0.87 18.24
C LEU A 400 3.59 0.02 17.02
N HIS A 401 2.76 -0.18 15.98
CA HIS A 401 2.87 0.52 14.71
C HIS A 401 1.49 1.01 14.26
N SER A 402 1.42 2.24 13.75
CA SER A 402 0.25 2.70 13.00
C SER A 402 0.58 2.59 11.52
N VAL A 403 -0.27 1.89 10.77
CA VAL A 403 -0.08 1.77 9.32
C VAL A 403 -0.25 3.17 8.72
N PRO A 404 0.80 3.73 8.09
CA PRO A 404 0.71 5.05 7.49
C PRO A 404 -0.27 4.99 6.32
N ASN A 405 -1.03 6.07 6.12
CA ASN A 405 -2.00 6.18 5.04
C ASN A 405 -3.00 5.02 5.01
N ALA A 406 -3.40 4.44 6.15
CA ALA A 406 -4.42 3.37 6.19
C ALA A 406 -5.84 3.86 5.81
N TYR A 407 -6.01 5.17 5.65
CA TYR A 407 -7.23 5.81 5.20
C TYR A 407 -7.28 5.83 3.66
N GLY A 408 -8.47 5.70 3.09
CA GLY A 408 -8.72 6.00 1.68
C GLY A 408 -9.32 7.39 1.49
N PRO A 409 -9.63 7.81 0.25
CA PRO A 409 -10.15 9.15 -0.03
C PRO A 409 -11.52 9.42 0.60
N LYS A 410 -12.33 8.40 0.90
CA LYS A 410 -13.61 8.56 1.60
C LYS A 410 -13.46 8.65 3.12
N ASP A 411 -12.26 8.34 3.63
CA ASP A 411 -11.93 8.42 5.05
C ASP A 411 -11.34 9.80 5.42
N LEU A 412 -11.45 10.80 4.54
CA LEU A 412 -10.98 12.18 4.75
C LEU A 412 -12.18 13.13 4.83
N VAL A 413 -12.29 13.87 5.93
CA VAL A 413 -13.32 14.89 6.12
C VAL A 413 -12.71 16.29 6.05
N PRO A 414 -13.11 17.15 5.10
CA PRO A 414 -12.58 18.51 5.03
C PRO A 414 -13.00 19.31 6.27
N ILE A 415 -12.07 20.09 6.82
CA ILE A 415 -12.39 20.97 7.94
C ILE A 415 -13.05 22.23 7.37
N PRO A 416 -14.21 22.69 7.88
CA PRO A 416 -14.94 23.81 7.32
C PRO A 416 -14.28 25.17 7.66
N VAL A 417 -13.04 25.36 7.23
CA VAL A 417 -12.28 26.61 7.35
C VAL A 417 -12.03 27.20 5.97
N ASN A 418 -12.43 28.46 5.80
CA ASN A 418 -11.93 29.26 4.70
C ASN A 418 -10.57 29.84 5.10
N ARG A 419 -9.50 29.32 4.51
CA ARG A 419 -8.15 29.86 4.72
C ARG A 419 -7.82 30.96 3.71
N GLU A 420 -8.61 31.08 2.65
CA GLU A 420 -8.50 32.13 1.65
C GLU A 420 -9.23 33.38 2.16
N LYS A 421 -8.63 34.56 1.94
CA LYS A 421 -9.23 35.84 2.32
C LYS A 421 -10.32 36.23 1.30
N CYS A 422 -11.36 35.43 1.14
CA CYS A 422 -12.47 35.80 0.28
C CYS A 422 -13.29 36.92 0.97
N HIS A 423 -13.65 37.97 0.24
CA HIS A 423 -14.46 39.09 0.76
C HIS A 423 -15.92 38.71 1.09
N ALA A 424 -16.34 37.47 0.81
CA ALA A 424 -17.70 37.01 1.05
C ALA A 424 -18.00 36.86 2.55
N ALA A 425 -19.22 37.22 2.94
CA ALA A 425 -19.71 37.19 4.31
C ALA A 425 -19.40 35.84 4.97
N GLN A 426 -18.66 35.88 6.08
CA GLN A 426 -18.39 34.70 6.90
C GLN A 426 -19.73 34.20 7.44
N SER A 427 -20.28 33.17 6.78
CA SER A 427 -21.38 32.38 7.34
C SER A 427 -20.96 31.95 8.74
N LYS A 428 -21.88 32.03 9.71
CA LYS A 428 -21.64 31.61 11.09
C LYS A 428 -21.25 30.12 11.11
N VAL A 429 -19.94 29.84 11.05
CA VAL A 429 -19.39 28.48 11.11
C VAL A 429 -19.52 28.01 12.56
N SER A 430 -19.92 26.75 12.75
CA SER A 430 -19.88 26.11 14.06
C SER A 430 -18.47 26.19 14.65
N ASP A 431 -18.34 26.36 15.98
CA ASP A 431 -17.03 26.38 16.64
C ASP A 431 -16.36 25.00 16.67
N THR A 432 -17.16 23.93 16.52
CA THR A 432 -16.72 22.53 16.54
C THR A 432 -17.26 21.76 15.33
N ILE A 433 -16.52 20.72 14.92
CA ILE A 433 -16.95 19.70 13.97
C ILE A 433 -16.96 18.33 14.65
N THR A 434 -18.05 17.58 14.47
CA THR A 434 -18.14 16.19 14.92
C THR A 434 -17.72 15.26 13.79
N VAL A 435 -16.69 14.45 14.01
CA VAL A 435 -16.14 13.53 13.02
C VAL A 435 -16.19 12.10 13.56
N PRO A 436 -16.83 11.14 12.85
CA PRO A 436 -16.77 9.74 13.22
C PRO A 436 -15.36 9.20 12.91
N TRP A 437 -14.63 8.78 13.93
CA TRP A 437 -13.30 8.21 13.82
C TRP A 437 -13.33 6.70 14.06
N SER A 438 -12.97 5.93 13.04
CA SER A 438 -12.90 4.47 13.08
C SER A 438 -11.48 4.02 13.38
N ILE A 439 -11.30 3.29 14.47
CA ILE A 439 -10.01 2.74 14.87
C ILE A 439 -10.06 1.24 14.77
N SER A 440 -9.06 0.67 14.11
CA SER A 440 -8.90 -0.76 14.00
C SER A 440 -7.61 -1.21 14.67
N TYR A 441 -7.68 -2.39 15.27
CA TYR A 441 -6.57 -3.06 15.93
C TYR A 441 -6.40 -4.45 15.32
N SER A 442 -5.15 -4.85 15.11
CA SER A 442 -4.82 -6.25 14.87
C SER A 442 -3.44 -6.62 15.39
N GLY A 443 -3.32 -7.81 15.97
CA GLY A 443 -2.02 -8.42 16.14
C GLY A 443 -1.50 -9.09 14.86
N ARG A 444 -0.20 -8.97 14.58
CA ARG A 444 0.43 -9.41 13.33
C ARG A 444 1.77 -10.08 13.62
N SER A 445 2.00 -11.25 13.03
CA SER A 445 3.32 -11.89 13.10
C SER A 445 4.39 -11.02 12.45
N ALA A 446 5.63 -11.19 12.90
CA ALA A 446 6.83 -10.53 12.36
C ALA A 446 6.88 -10.50 10.82
N ALA A 447 6.61 -11.64 10.20
CA ALA A 447 6.61 -11.81 8.75
C ALA A 447 5.57 -10.93 8.06
N LYS A 448 4.36 -10.86 8.63
CA LYS A 448 3.25 -10.09 8.09
C LYS A 448 3.48 -8.58 8.26
N MET A 449 4.12 -8.16 9.35
CA MET A 449 4.53 -6.76 9.52
C MET A 449 5.54 -6.36 8.45
N LEU A 450 6.59 -7.18 8.25
CA LEU A 450 7.62 -6.93 7.23
C LEU A 450 7.05 -6.84 5.81
N LEU A 451 6.15 -7.76 5.45
CA LEU A 451 5.50 -7.78 4.14
C LEU A 451 4.60 -6.56 3.94
N GLY A 452 3.82 -6.17 4.96
CA GLY A 452 2.98 -4.99 4.90
C GLY A 452 3.79 -3.71 4.68
N GLU A 453 4.88 -3.54 5.43
CA GLU A 453 5.74 -2.35 5.31
C GLU A 453 6.44 -2.21 3.95
N SER A 454 6.63 -3.32 3.22
CA SER A 454 7.26 -3.31 1.91
C SER A 454 6.33 -2.80 0.80
N ILE A 455 5.02 -2.69 1.07
CA ILE A 455 3.97 -2.45 0.06
C ILE A 455 3.20 -1.18 0.41
N ILE A 456 3.93 -0.08 0.62
CA ILE A 456 3.36 1.26 0.92
C ILE A 456 3.64 2.20 -0.26
N LYS A 457 3.11 1.88 -1.44
CA LYS A 457 3.10 2.81 -2.58
C LYS A 457 1.67 3.09 -2.97
N ASP A 458 1.14 4.13 -2.34
CA ASP A 458 -0.19 4.64 -2.62
C ASP A 458 -0.03 6.03 -3.17
N ASN A 459 -0.51 6.23 -4.39
CA ASN A 459 -0.68 7.56 -4.91
C ASN A 459 -1.91 8.13 -4.21
N PRO A 460 -1.78 9.24 -3.46
CA PRO A 460 -2.94 9.88 -2.87
C PRO A 460 -3.89 10.29 -4.00
N VAL A 461 -5.17 9.99 -3.86
CA VAL A 461 -6.19 10.45 -4.79
C VAL A 461 -6.60 11.86 -4.39
N ASP A 462 -6.69 12.74 -5.39
CA ASP A 462 -7.11 14.11 -5.20
C ASP A 462 -8.51 14.14 -4.55
N PRO A 463 -8.72 14.85 -3.43
CA PRO A 463 -10.05 15.01 -2.85
C PRO A 463 -11.07 15.68 -3.78
N SER A 464 -10.61 16.36 -4.83
CA SER A 464 -11.44 16.94 -5.90
C SER A 464 -11.77 15.97 -7.04
N ALA A 465 -11.26 14.73 -6.99
CA ALA A 465 -11.61 13.67 -7.94
C ALA A 465 -13.11 13.36 -7.93
N THR A 466 -13.59 12.73 -9.00
CA THR A 466 -15.00 12.32 -9.09
C THR A 466 -15.36 11.30 -8.01
N GLU A 467 -16.62 11.27 -7.59
CA GLU A 467 -17.09 10.29 -6.57
C GLU A 467 -16.82 8.84 -6.98
N ARG A 468 -16.85 8.55 -8.29
CA ARG A 468 -16.48 7.24 -8.85
C ARG A 468 -15.00 6.94 -8.65
N GLU A 469 -14.11 7.88 -8.97
CA GLU A 469 -12.66 7.71 -8.79
C GLU A 469 -12.31 7.53 -7.31
N LYS A 470 -12.92 8.32 -6.43
CA LYS A 470 -12.78 8.15 -4.97
C LYS A 470 -13.27 6.78 -4.52
N ALA A 471 -14.43 6.32 -5.01
CA ALA A 471 -14.97 5.00 -4.66
C ALA A 471 -14.07 3.86 -5.14
N LEU A 472 -13.55 3.95 -6.37
CA LEU A 472 -12.62 2.96 -6.91
C LEU A 472 -11.31 2.93 -6.13
N ALA A 473 -10.76 4.11 -5.83
CA ALA A 473 -9.53 4.24 -5.06
C ALA A 473 -9.71 3.77 -3.62
N GLN A 474 -10.85 4.06 -3.01
CA GLN A 474 -11.24 3.51 -1.71
C GLN A 474 -11.27 1.98 -1.79
N TYR A 475 -11.99 1.39 -2.75
CA TYR A 475 -12.06 -0.06 -2.90
C TYR A 475 -10.68 -0.71 -3.08
N GLN A 476 -9.83 -0.14 -3.95
CA GLN A 476 -8.47 -0.62 -4.17
C GLN A 476 -7.63 -0.53 -2.90
N LYS A 477 -7.75 0.58 -2.17
CA LYS A 477 -7.09 0.80 -0.90
C LYS A 477 -7.53 -0.23 0.13
N GLU A 478 -8.83 -0.43 0.26
CA GLU A 478 -9.40 -1.36 1.21
C GLU A 478 -8.99 -2.80 0.91
N HIS A 479 -8.97 -3.16 -0.38
CA HIS A 479 -8.54 -4.46 -0.85
C HIS A 479 -7.06 -4.72 -0.55
N ARG A 480 -6.19 -3.78 -0.92
CA ARG A 480 -4.75 -3.88 -0.70
C ARG A 480 -4.41 -3.94 0.79
N ASP A 481 -4.97 -3.05 1.59
CA ASP A 481 -4.67 -2.98 3.02
C ASP A 481 -5.15 -4.21 3.76
N ALA A 482 -6.29 -4.76 3.38
CA ALA A 482 -6.80 -5.99 3.97
C ALA A 482 -5.94 -7.21 3.58
N MET A 483 -5.35 -7.23 2.37
CA MET A 483 -4.44 -8.28 1.93
C MET A 483 -3.07 -8.19 2.64
N PHE A 484 -2.42 -7.04 2.59
CA PHE A 484 -1.02 -6.90 3.02
C PHE A 484 -0.86 -6.46 4.46
N HIS A 485 -1.76 -5.60 4.93
CA HIS A 485 -1.76 -5.16 6.32
C HIS A 485 -2.72 -5.99 7.17
N GLY A 486 -3.64 -6.77 6.59
CA GLY A 486 -4.62 -7.53 7.36
C GLY A 486 -5.68 -6.64 8.00
N HIS A 487 -5.83 -5.43 7.47
CA HIS A 487 -6.76 -4.43 7.92
C HIS A 487 -8.20 -4.88 7.69
N TRP A 488 -9.06 -4.60 8.67
CA TRP A 488 -10.49 -4.88 8.55
C TRP A 488 -11.24 -3.56 8.47
N HIS A 489 -11.78 -3.26 7.29
CA HIS A 489 -12.53 -2.03 7.03
C HIS A 489 -13.97 -2.17 7.52
N ASN A 490 -14.57 -3.34 7.23
CA ASN A 490 -15.92 -3.74 7.62
C ASN A 490 -15.88 -5.21 8.05
N GLU A 491 -16.76 -5.61 8.97
CA GLU A 491 -16.87 -7.00 9.45
C GLU A 491 -17.23 -7.98 8.32
N GLU A 492 -17.98 -7.52 7.32
CA GLU A 492 -18.38 -8.29 6.14
C GLU A 492 -17.25 -8.49 5.11
N TYR A 493 -16.16 -7.71 5.20
CA TYR A 493 -15.12 -7.75 4.19
C TYR A 493 -14.13 -8.92 4.43
N HIS A 494 -14.10 -9.87 3.50
CA HIS A 494 -13.27 -11.07 3.59
C HIS A 494 -12.10 -11.06 2.58
N PRO A 495 -10.94 -10.43 2.89
CA PRO A 495 -9.85 -10.26 1.93
C PRO A 495 -9.27 -11.58 1.40
N ARG A 496 -9.27 -12.63 2.23
CA ARG A 496 -8.79 -13.96 1.83
C ARG A 496 -9.65 -14.56 0.72
N ARG A 497 -10.97 -14.39 0.79
CA ARG A 497 -11.89 -14.86 -0.25
C ARG A 497 -11.63 -14.13 -1.56
N VAL A 498 -11.50 -12.80 -1.50
CA VAL A 498 -11.21 -12.00 -2.70
C VAL A 498 -9.84 -12.39 -3.30
N LEU A 499 -8.82 -12.61 -2.48
CA LEU A 499 -7.52 -13.09 -2.95
C LEU A 499 -7.63 -14.46 -3.63
N VAL A 500 -8.31 -15.43 -3.01
CA VAL A 500 -8.50 -16.77 -3.59
C VAL A 500 -9.26 -16.68 -4.91
N LEU A 501 -10.35 -15.91 -4.97
CA LEU A 501 -11.13 -15.73 -6.19
C LEU A 501 -10.31 -15.03 -7.30
N ASN A 502 -9.55 -13.98 -6.95
CA ASN A 502 -8.70 -13.29 -7.92
C ASN A 502 -7.56 -14.18 -8.41
N SER A 503 -6.93 -14.94 -7.51
CA SER A 503 -5.91 -15.94 -7.89
C SER A 503 -6.49 -17.03 -8.79
N ALA A 504 -7.68 -17.56 -8.46
CA ALA A 504 -8.36 -18.55 -9.29
C ALA A 504 -8.69 -17.98 -10.67
N TYR A 505 -9.23 -16.75 -10.74
CA TYR A 505 -9.48 -16.04 -11.99
C TYR A 505 -8.22 -15.94 -12.85
N HIS A 506 -7.09 -15.50 -12.28
CA HIS A 506 -5.84 -15.41 -13.02
C HIS A 506 -5.32 -16.78 -13.47
N ILE A 507 -5.41 -17.82 -12.63
CA ILE A 507 -5.03 -19.19 -13.01
C ILE A 507 -5.86 -19.67 -14.21
N PHE A 508 -7.19 -19.50 -14.16
CA PHE A 508 -8.07 -19.88 -15.27
C PHE A 508 -7.84 -19.03 -16.52
N PHE A 509 -7.59 -17.73 -16.36
CA PHE A 509 -7.25 -16.83 -17.46
C PHE A 509 -5.99 -17.31 -18.19
N TYR A 510 -4.90 -17.57 -17.45
CA TYR A 510 -3.65 -18.05 -18.04
C TYR A 510 -3.81 -19.45 -18.63
N ALA A 511 -4.52 -20.37 -17.96
CA ALA A 511 -4.78 -21.70 -18.50
C ALA A 511 -5.57 -21.63 -19.83
N SER A 512 -6.63 -20.82 -19.88
CA SER A 512 -7.40 -20.56 -21.09
C SER A 512 -6.54 -19.95 -22.20
N TRP A 513 -5.69 -18.99 -21.83
CA TRP A 513 -4.74 -18.37 -22.76
C TRP A 513 -3.75 -19.40 -23.36
N PHE A 514 -3.15 -20.25 -22.52
CA PHE A 514 -2.24 -21.31 -22.97
C PHE A 514 -2.92 -22.33 -23.86
N VAL A 515 -4.13 -22.79 -23.51
CA VAL A 515 -4.91 -23.69 -24.35
C VAL A 515 -5.24 -23.02 -25.69
N GLY A 516 -5.57 -21.74 -25.69
CA GLY A 516 -5.76 -20.94 -26.90
C GLY A 516 -4.51 -20.89 -27.78
N LEU A 517 -3.33 -20.67 -27.18
CA LEU A 517 -2.06 -20.71 -27.91
C LEU A 517 -1.78 -22.07 -28.53
N ILE A 518 -1.95 -23.16 -27.77
CA ILE A 518 -1.74 -24.52 -28.26
C ILE A 518 -2.73 -24.83 -29.37
N TYR A 519 -4.00 -24.45 -29.21
CA TYR A 519 -5.03 -24.60 -30.24
C TYR A 519 -4.62 -23.91 -31.54
N TRP A 520 -4.31 -22.61 -31.49
CA TRP A 520 -3.96 -21.85 -32.70
C TRP A 520 -2.60 -22.25 -33.29
N TYR A 521 -1.67 -22.67 -32.45
CA TYR A 521 -0.37 -23.17 -32.88
C TYR A 521 -0.52 -24.49 -33.64
N THR A 522 -1.28 -25.45 -33.10
CA THR A 522 -1.46 -26.79 -33.68
C THR A 522 -2.37 -26.78 -34.89
N ARG A 523 -3.31 -25.81 -34.98
CA ARG A 523 -4.24 -25.70 -36.10
C ARG A 523 -3.51 -25.47 -37.43
N THR A 524 -3.82 -26.32 -38.41
CA THR A 524 -3.30 -26.25 -39.79
C THR A 524 -4.39 -25.95 -40.82
N SER A 525 -5.65 -25.98 -40.41
CA SER A 525 -6.81 -25.91 -41.29
C SER A 525 -7.85 -24.94 -40.79
N THR A 526 -8.44 -24.20 -41.72
CA THR A 526 -9.49 -23.20 -41.49
C THR A 526 -10.91 -23.77 -41.60
N VAL A 527 -11.06 -25.09 -41.76
CA VAL A 527 -12.39 -25.73 -41.85
C VAL A 527 -13.18 -25.50 -40.56
N GLY A 528 -14.41 -24.99 -40.71
CA GLY A 528 -15.34 -24.72 -39.62
C GLY A 528 -15.07 -23.42 -38.85
N ILE A 529 -14.09 -22.63 -39.28
CA ILE A 529 -13.72 -21.36 -38.64
C ILE A 529 -14.15 -20.22 -39.58
N SER A 530 -14.88 -19.23 -39.07
CA SER A 530 -15.20 -18.03 -39.84
C SER A 530 -13.93 -17.24 -40.12
N ARG A 531 -13.61 -17.05 -41.40
CA ARG A 531 -12.40 -16.37 -41.83
C ARG A 531 -12.51 -14.89 -41.54
N SER A 532 -13.65 -14.28 -41.87
CA SER A 532 -13.91 -12.87 -41.58
C SER A 532 -13.99 -12.57 -40.09
N GLY A 533 -14.62 -13.45 -39.31
CA GLY A 533 -14.72 -13.27 -37.86
C GLY A 533 -13.35 -13.26 -37.18
N MET A 534 -12.51 -14.25 -37.50
CA MET A 534 -11.18 -14.35 -36.89
C MET A 534 -10.19 -13.28 -37.38
N LEU A 535 -10.30 -12.83 -38.65
CA LEU A 535 -9.56 -11.65 -39.11
C LEU A 535 -9.94 -10.42 -38.30
N LEU A 536 -11.25 -10.17 -38.12
CA LEU A 536 -11.74 -9.01 -37.38
C LEU A 536 -11.28 -9.05 -35.92
N THR A 537 -11.42 -10.19 -35.22
CA THR A 537 -11.01 -10.30 -33.81
C THR A 537 -9.50 -10.12 -33.68
N SER A 538 -8.69 -10.73 -34.55
CA SER A 538 -7.23 -10.62 -34.48
C SER A 538 -6.72 -9.23 -34.87
N SER A 539 -7.37 -8.57 -35.83
CA SER A 539 -7.07 -7.17 -36.15
C SER A 539 -7.48 -6.25 -35.01
N SER A 540 -8.63 -6.48 -34.38
CA SER A 540 -9.08 -5.71 -33.22
C SER A 540 -8.14 -5.84 -32.03
N THR A 541 -7.63 -7.04 -31.74
CA THR A 541 -6.65 -7.24 -30.66
C THR A 541 -5.32 -6.57 -30.97
N LEU A 542 -4.86 -6.59 -32.23
CA LEU A 542 -3.67 -5.84 -32.65
C LEU A 542 -3.85 -4.33 -32.51
N VAL A 543 -5.00 -3.79 -32.92
CA VAL A 543 -5.31 -2.35 -32.77
C VAL A 543 -5.38 -1.98 -31.30
N ALA A 544 -6.04 -2.79 -30.46
CA ALA A 544 -6.12 -2.58 -29.02
C ALA A 544 -4.72 -2.59 -28.39
N TYR A 545 -3.85 -3.53 -28.79
CA TYR A 545 -2.47 -3.59 -28.33
C TYR A 545 -1.67 -2.34 -28.73
N MET A 546 -1.80 -1.87 -29.98
CA MET A 546 -1.18 -0.61 -30.42
C MET A 546 -1.67 0.60 -29.62
N ALA A 547 -2.96 0.64 -29.28
CA ALA A 547 -3.54 1.69 -28.45
C ALA A 547 -2.99 1.64 -27.00
N ILE A 548 -2.85 0.45 -26.43
CA ILE A 548 -2.24 0.25 -25.10
C ILE A 548 -0.79 0.75 -25.11
N ILE A 549 0.01 0.35 -26.11
CA ILE A 549 1.39 0.84 -26.27
C ILE A 549 1.42 2.37 -26.33
N SER A 550 0.59 2.97 -27.20
CA SER A 550 0.55 4.42 -27.35
C SER A 550 0.24 5.14 -26.03
N ARG A 551 -0.71 4.61 -25.25
CA ARG A 551 -1.06 5.15 -23.92
C ARG A 551 0.08 5.01 -22.91
N VAL A 552 0.77 3.86 -22.92
CA VAL A 552 1.88 3.58 -22.01
C VAL A 552 3.07 4.50 -22.30
N TYR A 553 3.44 4.68 -23.57
CA TYR A 553 4.51 5.62 -23.96
C TYR A 553 4.17 7.09 -23.69
N LYS A 554 2.88 7.47 -23.66
CA LYS A 554 2.45 8.83 -23.29
C LYS A 554 2.61 9.12 -21.80
N SER A 555 2.54 8.11 -20.94
CA SER A 555 2.41 8.28 -19.48
C SER A 555 3.65 7.90 -18.67
N LYS A 556 4.60 7.17 -19.25
CA LYS A 556 5.75 6.60 -18.53
C LYS A 556 7.07 6.90 -19.24
N ALA A 557 8.17 6.80 -18.49
CA ALA A 557 9.50 6.85 -19.06
C ALA A 557 9.69 5.72 -20.09
N ILE A 558 10.48 5.98 -21.12
CA ILE A 558 10.65 5.08 -22.29
C ILE A 558 11.02 3.65 -21.86
N LEU A 559 11.91 3.47 -20.88
CA LEU A 559 12.35 2.14 -20.44
C LEU A 559 11.22 1.36 -19.75
N ASP A 560 10.51 1.97 -18.81
CA ASP A 560 9.38 1.33 -18.11
C ASP A 560 8.24 1.03 -19.09
N ALA A 561 7.96 1.99 -19.99
CA ALA A 561 6.98 1.84 -21.06
C ALA A 561 7.33 0.67 -21.99
N THR A 562 8.60 0.54 -22.37
CA THR A 562 9.07 -0.54 -23.25
C THR A 562 8.97 -1.90 -22.57
N LEU A 563 9.33 -1.98 -21.28
CA LEU A 563 9.24 -3.23 -20.52
C LEU A 563 7.79 -3.69 -20.36
N GLU A 564 6.89 -2.78 -19.99
CA GLU A 564 5.45 -3.06 -19.85
C GLU A 564 4.83 -3.46 -21.20
N ALA A 565 5.09 -2.69 -22.25
CA ALA A 565 4.66 -3.01 -23.62
C ALA A 565 5.18 -4.38 -24.06
N PHE A 566 6.44 -4.72 -23.77
CA PHE A 566 7.00 -6.02 -24.08
C PHE A 566 6.28 -7.15 -23.32
N THR A 567 6.02 -6.97 -22.02
CA THR A 567 5.32 -8.00 -21.22
C THR A 567 3.88 -8.21 -21.68
N GLU A 568 3.14 -7.14 -21.96
CA GLU A 568 1.78 -7.21 -22.51
C GLU A 568 1.79 -7.80 -23.93
N GLY A 569 2.80 -7.44 -24.73
CA GLY A 569 2.99 -7.97 -26.08
C GLY A 569 3.26 -9.46 -26.08
N LEU A 570 4.08 -9.95 -25.15
CA LEU A 570 4.37 -11.36 -24.98
C LEU A 570 3.09 -12.17 -24.67
N LEU A 571 2.13 -11.57 -23.97
CA LEU A 571 0.86 -12.19 -23.65
C LEU A 571 -0.15 -12.07 -24.81
N LEU A 572 -0.37 -10.88 -25.36
CA LEU A 572 -1.49 -10.64 -26.30
C LEU A 572 -1.17 -10.98 -27.76
N LEU A 573 0.07 -10.77 -28.21
CA LEU A 573 0.43 -10.91 -29.61
C LEU A 573 0.48 -12.36 -30.12
N PRO A 574 1.05 -13.35 -29.40
CA PRO A 574 1.24 -14.68 -29.98
C PRO A 574 -0.06 -15.33 -30.44
N GLY A 575 -1.14 -15.20 -29.65
CA GLY A 575 -2.46 -15.72 -30.03
C GLY A 575 -3.01 -15.08 -31.29
N SER A 576 -2.91 -13.75 -31.37
CA SER A 576 -3.39 -12.97 -32.52
C SER A 576 -2.58 -13.26 -33.79
N ILE A 577 -1.25 -13.36 -33.68
CA ILE A 577 -0.35 -13.69 -34.80
C ILE A 577 -0.60 -15.13 -35.29
N LEU A 578 -0.77 -16.09 -34.37
CA LEU A 578 -1.08 -17.48 -34.74
C LEU A 578 -2.47 -17.59 -35.39
N THR A 579 -3.44 -16.83 -34.91
CA THR A 579 -4.77 -16.76 -35.52
C THR A 579 -4.68 -16.17 -36.93
N LEU A 580 -3.98 -15.04 -37.12
CA LEU A 580 -3.76 -14.46 -38.46
C LEU A 580 -3.01 -15.41 -39.39
N LYS A 581 -1.96 -16.07 -38.89
CA LYS A 581 -1.22 -17.09 -39.63
C LYS A 581 -2.15 -18.19 -40.15
N THR A 582 -3.00 -18.75 -39.28
CA THR A 582 -3.91 -19.84 -39.66
C THR A 582 -4.98 -19.37 -40.65
N VAL A 583 -5.59 -18.21 -40.40
CA VAL A 583 -6.70 -17.65 -41.19
C VAL A 583 -6.26 -17.12 -42.56
N LEU A 584 -5.06 -16.54 -42.63
CA LEU A 584 -4.43 -16.14 -43.90
C LEU A 584 -3.76 -17.32 -44.61
N ARG A 585 -3.68 -18.48 -43.95
CA ARG A 585 -3.02 -19.70 -44.41
C ARG A 585 -1.55 -19.45 -44.75
N LEU A 586 -0.87 -18.67 -43.91
CA LEU A 586 0.54 -18.37 -44.04
C LEU A 586 1.37 -19.49 -43.42
N GLU A 587 2.35 -19.97 -44.16
CA GLU A 587 3.37 -20.88 -43.66
C GLU A 587 4.75 -20.27 -43.80
N TRP A 588 5.60 -20.54 -42.82
CA TRP A 588 7.00 -20.23 -42.89
C TRP A 588 7.69 -21.29 -43.72
N ARG A 589 8.29 -20.88 -44.84
CA ARG A 589 9.20 -21.71 -45.63
C ARG A 589 10.57 -21.09 -45.62
N TRP A 590 11.59 -21.92 -45.42
CA TRP A 590 12.98 -21.48 -45.53
C TRP A 590 13.35 -21.43 -47.01
N ALA A 591 13.27 -20.25 -47.62
CA ALA A 591 13.81 -20.01 -48.94
C ALA A 591 15.35 -20.11 -48.87
N TYR A 592 15.93 -20.91 -49.76
CA TYR A 592 17.38 -21.14 -49.82
C TYR A 592 17.99 -21.65 -48.50
N GLY A 593 17.21 -22.34 -47.66
CA GLY A 593 17.68 -22.92 -46.39
C GLY A 593 17.86 -21.93 -45.23
N CYS A 594 18.00 -20.62 -45.51
CA CYS A 594 18.36 -19.62 -44.49
C CYS A 594 17.40 -18.41 -44.40
N ILE A 595 16.60 -18.14 -45.43
CA ILE A 595 15.72 -16.97 -45.46
C ILE A 595 14.29 -17.39 -45.13
N PRO A 596 13.71 -16.97 -43.99
CA PRO A 596 12.33 -17.30 -43.66
C PRO A 596 11.38 -16.48 -44.56
N ALA A 597 10.73 -17.14 -45.52
CA ALA A 597 9.74 -16.55 -46.40
C ALA A 597 8.33 -16.98 -45.97
N LEU A 598 7.41 -16.01 -45.91
CA LEU A 598 5.99 -16.27 -45.68
C LEU A 598 5.33 -16.67 -47.01
N GLN A 599 4.90 -17.92 -47.12
CA GLN A 599 4.15 -18.39 -48.27
C GLN A 599 2.68 -18.61 -47.89
N ARG A 600 1.77 -18.08 -48.71
CA ARG A 600 0.34 -18.36 -48.59
C ARG A 600 0.01 -19.70 -49.24
N LEU A 601 -0.60 -20.61 -48.48
CA LEU A 601 -1.05 -21.90 -49.01
C LEU A 601 -2.40 -21.79 -49.75
N PRO A 602 -2.60 -22.59 -50.80
CA PRO A 602 -3.89 -22.67 -51.48
C PRO A 602 -4.96 -23.33 -50.57
N PRO A 603 -6.25 -22.94 -50.70
CA PRO A 603 -7.35 -23.57 -49.99
C PRO A 603 -7.53 -25.04 -50.39
N SER A 604 -7.73 -25.91 -49.41
CA SER A 604 -8.26 -27.26 -49.64
C SER A 604 -9.77 -27.23 -49.98
N HIS A 605 -10.30 -28.31 -50.58
CA HIS A 605 -11.73 -28.39 -50.92
C HIS A 605 -12.66 -28.18 -49.72
N LYS A 606 -12.33 -28.75 -48.56
CA LYS A 606 -13.09 -28.57 -47.31
C LYS A 606 -13.03 -27.12 -46.82
N GLU A 607 -11.88 -26.47 -46.95
CA GLU A 607 -11.73 -25.05 -46.60
C GLU A 607 -12.52 -24.15 -47.55
N ARG A 608 -12.54 -24.44 -48.87
CA ARG A 608 -13.40 -23.71 -49.83
C ARG A 608 -14.87 -23.87 -49.51
N ALA A 609 -15.30 -25.08 -49.15
CA ALA A 609 -16.68 -25.33 -48.75
C ALA A 609 -17.06 -24.53 -47.49
N SER A 610 -16.18 -24.52 -46.48
CA SER A 610 -16.35 -23.71 -45.27
C SER A 610 -16.37 -22.20 -45.58
N GLU A 611 -15.50 -21.74 -46.48
CA GLU A 611 -15.40 -20.34 -46.90
C GLU A 611 -16.64 -19.89 -47.69
N ARG A 612 -17.22 -20.77 -48.51
CA ARG A 612 -18.52 -20.51 -49.16
C ARG A 612 -19.65 -20.42 -48.14
N LEU A 613 -19.62 -21.26 -47.10
CA LEU A 613 -20.63 -21.23 -46.04
C LEU A 613 -20.54 -19.92 -45.24
N ASP A 614 -19.32 -19.47 -44.92
CA ASP A 614 -19.07 -18.16 -44.32
C ASP A 614 -19.64 -17.05 -45.22
N ALA A 615 -19.32 -17.08 -46.52
CA ALA A 615 -19.75 -16.09 -47.52
C ALA A 615 -21.27 -16.05 -47.79
N ARG A 616 -22.07 -17.03 -47.34
CA ARG A 616 -23.54 -16.98 -47.49
C ARG A 616 -24.18 -15.87 -46.67
N LEU A 617 -23.54 -15.45 -45.56
CA LEU A 617 -23.99 -14.29 -44.82
C LEU A 617 -23.63 -13.03 -45.62
N SER A 618 -24.65 -12.28 -46.06
CA SER A 618 -24.46 -11.02 -46.77
C SER A 618 -23.61 -10.06 -45.91
N MET A 619 -22.77 -9.25 -46.56
CA MET A 619 -21.96 -8.25 -45.85
C MET A 619 -22.82 -7.27 -45.04
N GLN A 620 -24.03 -6.98 -45.52
CA GLN A 620 -25.03 -6.18 -44.80
C GLN A 620 -25.42 -6.83 -43.47
N ASN A 621 -25.77 -8.13 -43.46
CA ASN A 621 -26.16 -8.83 -42.24
C ASN A 621 -24.99 -8.91 -41.24
N ARG A 622 -23.76 -9.07 -41.74
CA ARG A 622 -22.55 -9.07 -40.90
C ARG A 622 -22.34 -7.71 -40.23
N LEU A 623 -22.43 -6.63 -41.00
CA LEU A 623 -22.32 -5.27 -40.46
C LEU A 623 -23.44 -4.97 -39.46
N LEU A 624 -24.66 -5.41 -39.74
CA LEU A 624 -25.81 -5.23 -38.84
C LEU A 624 -25.58 -5.95 -37.51
N ILE A 625 -25.08 -7.19 -37.53
CA ILE A 625 -24.71 -7.91 -36.29
C ILE A 625 -23.60 -7.18 -35.53
N ILE A 626 -22.57 -6.68 -36.22
CA ILE A 626 -21.47 -5.93 -35.58
C ILE A 626 -22.00 -4.63 -34.96
N ILE A 627 -22.79 -3.85 -35.70
CA ILE A 627 -23.42 -2.61 -35.21
C ILE A 627 -24.35 -2.91 -34.05
N PHE A 628 -25.10 -4.02 -34.10
CA PHE A 628 -25.96 -4.45 -33.01
C PHE A 628 -25.14 -4.81 -31.76
N ILE A 629 -24.04 -5.56 -31.88
CA ILE A 629 -23.16 -5.89 -30.75
C ILE A 629 -22.50 -4.62 -30.19
N ILE A 630 -22.04 -3.70 -31.05
CA ILE A 630 -21.48 -2.41 -30.61
C ILE A 630 -22.55 -1.57 -29.92
N GLY A 631 -23.77 -1.54 -30.46
CA GLY A 631 -24.92 -0.88 -29.88
C GLY A 631 -25.28 -1.46 -28.52
N LEU A 632 -25.34 -2.78 -28.40
CA LEU A 632 -25.51 -3.47 -27.11
C LEU A 632 -24.39 -3.11 -26.15
N TYR A 633 -23.12 -3.17 -26.57
CA TYR A 633 -21.99 -2.82 -25.73
C TYR A 633 -22.03 -1.36 -25.25
N ARG A 634 -22.49 -0.43 -26.11
CA ARG A 634 -22.63 0.99 -25.76
C ARG A 634 -23.83 1.27 -24.86
N VAL A 635 -24.98 0.65 -25.13
CA VAL A 635 -26.21 0.83 -24.35
C VAL A 635 -26.14 0.12 -23.00
N PHE A 636 -25.57 -1.09 -22.98
CA PHE A 636 -25.31 -1.88 -21.78
C PHE A 636 -23.88 -1.70 -21.27
N SER A 637 -23.22 -0.59 -21.59
CA SER A 637 -21.89 -0.30 -21.05
C SER A 637 -22.02 -0.25 -19.54
N VAL A 638 -21.49 -1.28 -18.88
CA VAL A 638 -21.51 -1.46 -17.42
C VAL A 638 -20.84 -0.26 -16.72
N GLU A 639 -20.04 0.52 -17.46
CA GLU A 639 -19.40 1.72 -16.95
C GLU A 639 -20.38 2.86 -16.61
N ASP A 640 -21.57 2.91 -17.23
CA ASP A 640 -22.59 3.95 -16.97
C ASP A 640 -23.69 3.47 -16.03
N TRP A 641 -23.81 2.15 -15.87
CA TRP A 641 -24.71 1.56 -14.91
C TRP A 641 -23.97 1.62 -13.59
N GLN A 642 -24.22 2.70 -12.84
CA GLN A 642 -23.84 2.75 -11.43
C GLN A 642 -24.47 1.53 -10.78
N VAL A 643 -23.70 0.45 -10.65
CA VAL A 643 -23.98 -0.59 -9.69
C VAL A 643 -23.84 0.15 -8.38
N ILE A 644 -24.95 0.70 -7.89
CA ILE A 644 -25.10 1.14 -6.51
C ILE A 644 -24.53 -0.04 -5.75
N PRO A 645 -23.36 0.10 -5.08
CA PRO A 645 -22.82 -0.99 -4.31
C PRO A 645 -23.98 -1.38 -3.41
N THR A 646 -24.46 -2.62 -3.56
CA THR A 646 -25.59 -3.11 -2.79
C THR A 646 -25.25 -2.76 -1.35
N ILE A 647 -25.98 -1.79 -0.80
CA ILE A 647 -26.12 -1.58 0.63
C ILE A 647 -26.26 -3.01 1.14
N GLY A 648 -25.28 -3.45 1.95
CA GLY A 648 -25.22 -4.83 2.43
C GLY A 648 -26.63 -5.24 2.81
N ILE A 649 -27.07 -6.39 2.28
CA ILE A 649 -28.43 -6.90 2.49
C ILE A 649 -28.75 -6.66 3.96
N PRO A 650 -29.75 -5.82 4.30
CA PRO A 650 -30.06 -5.55 5.69
C PRO A 650 -30.24 -6.90 6.37
N PRO A 651 -29.69 -7.10 7.58
CA PRO A 651 -29.74 -8.39 8.26
C PRO A 651 -31.18 -8.90 8.20
N ASP A 652 -31.38 -10.00 7.50
CA ASP A 652 -32.69 -10.62 7.36
C ASP A 652 -33.00 -11.25 8.72
N ASP A 653 -33.89 -10.61 9.49
CA ASP A 653 -34.37 -11.13 10.78
C ASP A 653 -35.14 -12.45 10.61
N SER A 654 -35.34 -12.94 9.37
CA SER A 654 -35.96 -14.23 9.10
C SER A 654 -34.94 -15.37 9.14
N ASN A 655 -34.92 -16.03 10.30
CA ASN A 655 -34.09 -17.15 10.74
C ASN A 655 -34.22 -18.47 9.94
N ASN A 656 -34.20 -18.44 8.60
CA ASN A 656 -34.46 -19.64 7.76
C ASN A 656 -33.37 -20.00 6.72
N SER A 657 -32.17 -19.44 6.79
CA SER A 657 -31.06 -19.80 5.89
C SER A 657 -30.13 -20.90 6.44
N HIS A 658 -30.70 -22.00 6.96
CA HIS A 658 -29.95 -23.13 7.54
C HIS A 658 -29.03 -23.87 6.54
N TRP A 659 -29.20 -23.67 5.23
CA TRP A 659 -28.36 -24.31 4.22
C TRP A 659 -27.15 -23.44 3.79
N LEU A 660 -27.29 -22.10 3.83
CA LEU A 660 -26.19 -21.17 3.55
C LEU A 660 -25.18 -21.12 4.71
N SER A 661 -25.64 -21.30 5.95
CA SER A 661 -24.72 -21.44 7.10
C SER A 661 -23.86 -22.70 6.98
N LYS A 662 -24.41 -23.84 6.51
CA LYS A 662 -23.63 -25.07 6.32
C LYS A 662 -22.54 -24.99 5.25
N VAL A 663 -22.78 -24.26 4.16
CA VAL A 663 -21.74 -24.03 3.13
C VAL A 663 -20.74 -22.98 3.61
N SER A 664 -21.19 -21.97 4.36
CA SER A 664 -20.30 -21.00 5.01
C SER A 664 -19.39 -21.67 6.03
N ASP A 665 -19.92 -22.55 6.90
CA ASP A 665 -19.20 -23.28 7.94
C ASP A 665 -18.18 -24.27 7.37
N LEU A 666 -18.49 -24.90 6.23
CA LEU A 666 -17.52 -25.76 5.52
C LEU A 666 -16.34 -24.97 4.94
N ILE A 667 -16.52 -23.68 4.65
CA ILE A 667 -15.49 -22.80 4.08
C ILE A 667 -14.81 -21.96 5.18
N SER A 668 -15.45 -21.74 6.33
CA SER A 668 -14.90 -20.99 7.49
C SER A 668 -14.24 -21.86 8.56
N SER A 669 -14.27 -23.19 8.41
CA SER A 669 -13.49 -24.11 9.24
C SER A 669 -11.99 -23.77 9.17
N PRO A 670 -11.29 -23.65 10.32
CA PRO A 670 -9.85 -23.42 10.35
C PRO A 670 -9.13 -24.69 9.90
N ILE A 671 -8.48 -24.64 8.74
CA ILE A 671 -7.34 -25.50 8.38
C ILE A 671 -6.08 -24.63 8.43
#